data_AF-A0A540N238-F1
#
_entry.id   AF-A0A540N238-F1
#
_cell.length_a   1.000
_cell.length_b   1.000
_cell.length_c   1.000
_cell.angle_alpha   90.00
_cell.angle_beta   90.00
_cell.angle_gamma   90.00
#
_symmetry.space_group_name_H-M   'P 1'
#
loop_
_entity.id
_entity.type
_entity.pdbx_description
1 polymer ?
#
loop_
_entity_poly.entity_id
_entity_poly.type
_entity_poly.pdbx_seq_one_letter_code
_entity_poly.pdbx_strand_id
1 'polypeptide(L)'
;MVVTIVHKSLERGELQEWDRVYDYAYYNDLGNPDKGPEYARPVLGGSIEYPYPRRGRTGRPATKTDPNTESRLKLIQILNVYVPRDERFGPIKMSDLLAYVLKSIPQVLKPEIRDLLVGNKDEFESMEEVLKLYEGGLELPDGILKYISDSTPGEIFKELFRTDGEKFLKFPVPQVIKEDKSAWRTDEEFARELLAGVNPVTIRRLQEFPPSSELDREAYGDQTSQITKEHIEHNLNGLTIDEAITNNKLFILNHHDAWMPYLRRINTTSTKAYASRTLLFLNNDGTLKPIAIELSLPHPDGDQFGCISKVYTPSSQGVESSIWQFAKGYALVNDSGCHQLFSHWLRAHAVTEPFVIAANRQLSVLHPIHKLLHPHFRGTMNANASARQVLTNAGGVIEEIIFASKFSMEWSSAMYKDWTFPDQALPADLIKRGVAVEDSSASHGVRLLIEDYPYAADGLELWTAIKTWVKDYCSFYYKNDQMVQNDSELQSWWKELREVGHSDKKEEPWWPKMQTCDELIESCTTIIYIASAHHAAINYGQYSIGGFVPNRPTLSRRFMPEEGTPEYEELRTNPDKAFLKTFAPQLPTLLGMATVEILSRHPTDELYLGQRDTAEWTTDADILQASEEFKKNLEAIEAKIEKMNKDERLKNRFGPAKIPYTLLYPSSEPGLTNKGVPTSINI
;
A
#
# COMPACT_ATOMS: atom_id res chain seq x y z
N MET A 1 -4.30 0.71 -40.53
CA MET A 1 -4.04 -0.74 -40.41
C MET A 1 -5.05 -1.25 -39.38
N VAL A 2 -6.13 -1.88 -39.84
CA VAL A 2 -7.20 -2.40 -38.98
C VAL A 2 -6.62 -3.63 -38.26
N VAL A 3 -6.32 -3.51 -36.97
CA VAL A 3 -5.87 -4.66 -36.17
C VAL A 3 -7.11 -5.43 -35.74
N THR A 4 -7.52 -6.36 -36.61
CA THR A 4 -8.48 -7.40 -36.28
C THR A 4 -7.81 -8.39 -35.31
N ILE A 5 -8.34 -8.48 -34.08
CA ILE A 5 -8.38 -9.65 -33.21
C ILE A 5 -7.10 -10.52 -33.23
N VAL A 6 -6.05 -10.10 -32.52
CA VAL A 6 -5.03 -11.02 -31.97
C VAL A 6 -4.90 -10.80 -30.44
N HIS A 7 -6.02 -10.53 -29.76
CA HIS A 7 -6.05 -10.42 -28.30
C HIS A 7 -6.62 -11.67 -27.60
N LYS A 8 -7.10 -12.66 -28.37
CA LYS A 8 -7.53 -13.96 -27.86
C LYS A 8 -6.69 -15.05 -28.50
N SER A 9 -5.62 -15.46 -27.83
CA SER A 9 -4.90 -16.67 -28.22
C SER A 9 -5.76 -17.89 -27.88
N LEU A 10 -6.02 -18.76 -28.88
CA LEU A 10 -6.51 -20.13 -28.67
C LEU A 10 -5.36 -21.09 -28.29
N GLU A 11 -4.11 -20.64 -28.41
CA GLU A 11 -2.92 -21.47 -28.21
C GLU A 11 -2.41 -21.38 -26.76
N ARG A 12 -2.34 -22.55 -26.12
CA ARG A 12 -1.85 -22.76 -24.74
C ARG A 12 -0.31 -22.71 -24.65
N GLY A 13 0.32 -21.80 -25.36
CA GLY A 13 1.78 -21.62 -25.36
C GLY A 13 2.28 -20.61 -24.32
N GLU A 14 3.58 -20.65 -24.07
CA GLU A 14 4.34 -19.62 -23.35
C GLU A 14 4.43 -18.36 -24.21
N LEU A 15 4.03 -17.22 -23.64
CA LEU A 15 3.98 -15.95 -24.35
C LEU A 15 5.39 -15.35 -24.47
N GLN A 16 5.66 -14.77 -25.63
CA GLN A 16 6.98 -14.27 -26.01
C GLN A 16 7.04 -12.75 -25.97
N GLU A 17 8.25 -12.19 -25.97
CA GLU A 17 8.48 -10.75 -25.83
C GLU A 17 7.72 -9.88 -26.84
N TRP A 18 7.53 -10.37 -28.08
CA TRP A 18 6.84 -9.64 -29.15
C TRP A 18 5.31 -9.78 -29.11
N ASP A 19 4.77 -10.63 -28.24
CA ASP A 19 3.33 -10.86 -28.18
C ASP A 19 2.59 -9.66 -27.58
N ARG A 20 1.38 -9.41 -28.09
CA ARG A 20 0.46 -8.36 -27.63
C ARG A 20 -0.83 -8.99 -27.10
N VAL A 21 -0.68 -10.08 -26.35
CA VAL A 21 -1.78 -10.92 -25.88
C VAL A 21 -2.13 -10.56 -24.44
N TYR A 22 -3.33 -10.03 -24.25
CA TYR A 22 -3.92 -9.76 -22.95
C TYR A 22 -4.84 -10.93 -22.57
N ASP A 23 -4.53 -11.62 -21.48
CA ASP A 23 -5.34 -12.71 -20.97
C ASP A 23 -5.15 -12.88 -19.46
N TYR A 24 -6.02 -13.66 -18.83
CA TYR A 24 -6.08 -13.81 -17.38
C TYR A 24 -5.40 -15.08 -16.89
N ALA A 25 -4.85 -15.01 -15.69
CA ALA A 25 -4.47 -16.19 -14.92
C ALA A 25 -4.53 -15.91 -13.41
N TYR A 26 -4.53 -16.99 -12.62
CA TYR A 26 -4.45 -16.94 -11.16
C TYR A 26 -3.05 -16.52 -10.70
N TYR A 27 -2.92 -16.09 -9.44
CA TYR A 27 -1.63 -15.91 -8.80
C TYR A 27 -1.08 -17.28 -8.36
N ASN A 28 -0.69 -18.08 -9.34
CA ASN A 28 -0.06 -19.39 -9.18
C ASN A 28 1.43 -19.36 -9.53
N ASP A 29 2.02 -18.18 -9.70
CA ASP A 29 3.42 -17.97 -10.06
C ASP A 29 4.26 -17.40 -8.91
N LEU A 30 3.71 -17.33 -7.69
CA LEU A 30 4.39 -16.81 -6.50
C LEU A 30 5.25 -17.87 -5.79
N GLY A 31 4.84 -19.13 -5.81
CA GLY A 31 5.57 -20.24 -5.20
C GLY A 31 6.72 -20.78 -6.06
N ASN A 32 7.60 -21.56 -5.44
CA ASN A 32 8.64 -22.33 -6.13
C ASN A 32 8.82 -23.73 -5.50
N PRO A 33 7.81 -24.60 -5.54
CA PRO A 33 7.82 -25.91 -4.88
C PRO A 33 8.94 -26.84 -5.38
N ASP A 34 9.45 -26.64 -6.60
CA ASP A 34 10.62 -27.36 -7.13
C ASP A 34 11.90 -27.12 -6.30
N LYS A 35 11.98 -26.02 -5.54
CA LYS A 35 13.09 -25.74 -4.60
C LYS A 35 12.93 -26.40 -3.23
N GLY A 36 11.71 -26.79 -2.86
CA GLY A 36 11.40 -27.34 -1.54
C GLY A 36 9.99 -26.96 -1.04
N PRO A 37 9.41 -27.72 -0.10
CA PRO A 37 8.07 -27.48 0.43
C PRO A 37 7.93 -26.11 1.13
N GLU A 38 9.00 -25.56 1.68
CA GLU A 38 9.03 -24.23 2.31
C GLU A 38 8.83 -23.09 1.32
N TYR A 39 9.02 -23.33 0.02
CA TYR A 39 8.78 -22.38 -1.07
C TYR A 39 7.43 -22.59 -1.77
N ALA A 40 6.64 -23.59 -1.37
CA ALA A 40 5.28 -23.77 -1.88
C ALA A 40 4.35 -22.68 -1.33
N ARG A 41 3.46 -22.15 -2.16
CA ARG A 41 2.46 -21.15 -1.78
C ARG A 41 1.09 -21.55 -2.34
N PRO A 42 -0.03 -21.20 -1.66
CA PRO A 42 -1.35 -21.44 -2.21
C PRO A 42 -1.54 -20.64 -3.50
N VAL A 43 -2.31 -21.20 -4.44
CA VAL A 43 -2.80 -20.46 -5.60
C VAL A 43 -3.85 -19.47 -5.14
N LEU A 44 -3.66 -18.18 -5.45
CA LEU A 44 -4.66 -17.16 -5.14
C LEU A 44 -5.52 -16.86 -6.37
N GLY A 45 -6.83 -16.98 -6.18
CA GLY A 45 -7.86 -16.84 -7.19
C GLY A 45 -8.45 -18.19 -7.63
N GLY A 46 -9.75 -18.20 -7.94
CA GLY A 46 -10.47 -19.38 -8.43
C GLY A 46 -10.97 -20.34 -7.34
N SER A 47 -10.89 -19.95 -6.06
CA SER A 47 -11.41 -20.73 -4.93
C SER A 47 -12.13 -19.83 -3.91
N ILE A 48 -13.01 -20.42 -3.10
CA ILE A 48 -13.70 -19.74 -2.00
C ILE A 48 -12.73 -19.44 -0.85
N GLU A 49 -11.74 -20.32 -0.65
CA GLU A 49 -10.75 -20.17 0.43
C GLU A 49 -9.83 -18.98 0.15
N TYR A 50 -9.29 -18.91 -1.07
CA TYR A 50 -8.36 -17.88 -1.55
C TYR A 50 -8.90 -17.12 -2.77
N PRO A 51 -9.97 -16.32 -2.65
CA PRO A 51 -10.48 -15.51 -3.75
C PRO A 51 -9.49 -14.38 -4.06
N TYR A 52 -9.31 -14.02 -5.32
CA TYR A 52 -8.36 -12.96 -5.68
C TYR A 52 -8.63 -12.35 -7.07
N PRO A 53 -8.24 -11.08 -7.33
CA PRO A 53 -8.17 -10.55 -8.68
C PRO A 53 -7.30 -11.43 -9.59
N ARG A 54 -7.62 -11.46 -10.89
CA ARG A 54 -6.74 -12.09 -11.89
C ARG A 54 -5.55 -11.20 -12.22
N ARG A 55 -4.46 -11.83 -12.68
CA ARG A 55 -3.27 -11.17 -13.25
C ARG A 55 -3.13 -11.45 -14.73
N GLY A 56 -2.17 -10.79 -15.39
CA GLY A 56 -1.80 -11.07 -16.77
C GLY A 56 -1.22 -12.48 -16.95
N ARG A 57 -1.80 -13.27 -17.85
CA ARG A 57 -1.30 -14.60 -18.25
C ARG A 57 0.11 -14.47 -18.84
N THR A 58 0.98 -15.41 -18.46
CA THR A 58 2.36 -15.52 -18.96
C THR A 58 2.59 -16.84 -19.70
N GLY A 59 1.93 -17.91 -19.26
CA GLY A 59 1.89 -19.18 -20.00
C GLY A 59 3.17 -20.03 -19.87
N ARG A 60 4.06 -19.74 -18.92
CA ARG A 60 5.22 -20.59 -18.65
C ARG A 60 4.73 -21.98 -18.22
N PRO A 61 5.53 -23.05 -18.43
CA PRO A 61 5.14 -24.38 -18.02
C PRO A 61 4.91 -24.47 -16.51
N ALA A 62 4.11 -25.44 -16.07
CA ALA A 62 3.96 -25.75 -14.66
C ALA A 62 5.29 -26.23 -14.04
N THR A 63 5.40 -26.14 -12.71
CA THR A 63 6.51 -26.74 -11.97
C THR A 63 6.51 -28.27 -12.10
N LYS A 64 7.65 -28.90 -11.81
CA LYS A 64 7.76 -30.36 -11.88
C LYS A 64 7.00 -31.03 -10.73
N THR A 65 6.97 -30.39 -9.56
CA THR A 65 6.37 -30.95 -8.34
C THR A 65 4.90 -30.63 -8.16
N ASP A 66 4.39 -29.55 -8.76
CA ASP A 66 2.99 -29.14 -8.66
C ASP A 66 2.45 -28.62 -10.01
N PRO A 67 1.50 -29.33 -10.65
CA PRO A 67 0.92 -28.93 -11.93
C PRO A 67 0.07 -27.65 -11.85
N ASN A 68 -0.33 -27.22 -10.65
CA ASN A 68 -1.13 -26.00 -10.46
C ASN A 68 -0.26 -24.74 -10.32
N THR A 69 1.03 -24.90 -10.00
CA THR A 69 1.98 -23.79 -9.86
C THR A 69 2.74 -23.56 -11.17
N GLU A 70 2.77 -22.32 -11.65
CA GLU A 70 3.54 -21.91 -12.82
C GLU A 70 5.03 -21.79 -12.46
N SER A 71 5.91 -22.25 -13.35
CA SER A 71 7.35 -22.19 -13.14
C SER A 71 7.89 -20.76 -13.05
N ARG A 72 8.99 -20.62 -12.30
CA ARG A 72 9.65 -19.35 -12.01
C ARG A 72 10.75 -19.05 -13.01
N LEU A 73 10.98 -17.77 -13.28
CA LEU A 73 12.13 -17.32 -14.06
C LEU A 73 13.43 -17.42 -13.24
N LYS A 74 14.55 -17.57 -13.96
CA LYS A 74 15.87 -17.45 -13.34
C LYS A 74 16.12 -15.99 -12.94
N LEU A 75 16.94 -15.78 -11.92
CA LEU A 75 17.26 -14.46 -11.35
C LEU A 75 17.69 -13.43 -12.41
N ILE A 76 18.56 -13.82 -13.36
CA ILE A 76 19.02 -12.97 -14.47
C ILE A 76 17.91 -12.60 -15.48
N GLN A 77 16.77 -13.27 -15.44
CA GLN A 77 15.64 -13.10 -16.37
C GLN A 77 14.38 -12.57 -15.66
N ILE A 78 14.48 -12.19 -14.39
CA ILE A 78 13.31 -11.82 -13.57
C ILE A 78 12.51 -10.66 -14.16
N LEU A 79 13.18 -9.67 -14.77
CA LEU A 79 12.51 -8.55 -15.46
C LEU A 79 12.12 -8.85 -16.93
N ASN A 80 12.32 -10.09 -17.38
CA ASN A 80 11.81 -10.60 -18.65
C ASN A 80 10.51 -11.38 -18.47
N VAL A 81 9.87 -11.26 -17.30
CA VAL A 81 8.50 -11.76 -17.13
C VAL A 81 7.61 -11.15 -18.19
N TYR A 82 6.86 -12.01 -18.87
CA TYR A 82 5.99 -11.57 -19.96
C TYR A 82 4.95 -10.57 -19.44
N VAL A 83 4.84 -9.48 -20.18
CA VAL A 83 3.68 -8.60 -20.27
C VAL A 83 3.47 -8.31 -21.77
N PRO A 84 2.26 -7.94 -22.21
CA PRO A 84 2.04 -7.52 -23.59
C PRO A 84 3.07 -6.46 -23.99
N ARG A 85 3.62 -6.56 -25.21
CA ARG A 85 4.82 -5.80 -25.62
C ARG A 85 4.75 -4.30 -25.33
N ASP A 86 3.58 -3.70 -25.48
CA ASP A 86 3.36 -2.25 -25.31
C ASP A 86 3.22 -1.82 -23.84
N GLU A 87 2.97 -2.76 -22.93
CA GLU A 87 2.95 -2.51 -21.47
C GLU A 87 4.35 -2.47 -20.86
N ARG A 88 5.35 -2.98 -21.59
CA ARG A 88 6.73 -3.09 -21.09
C ARG A 88 7.35 -1.70 -20.93
N PHE A 89 7.99 -1.45 -19.79
CA PHE A 89 8.70 -0.18 -19.58
C PHE A 89 9.75 0.09 -20.66
N GLY A 90 9.94 1.37 -20.96
CA GLY A 90 11.03 1.82 -21.82
C GLY A 90 12.41 1.45 -21.24
N PRO A 91 13.48 1.45 -22.05
CA PRO A 91 14.80 0.98 -21.64
C PRO A 91 15.37 1.71 -20.41
N ILE A 92 15.12 3.02 -20.28
CA ILE A 92 15.60 3.84 -19.16
C ILE A 92 14.95 3.37 -17.86
N LYS A 93 13.61 3.41 -17.80
CA LYS A 93 12.83 2.97 -16.64
C LYS A 93 13.08 1.50 -16.28
N MET A 94 13.31 0.63 -17.27
CA MET A 94 13.67 -0.77 -17.04
C MET A 94 15.08 -0.93 -16.45
N SER A 95 16.06 -0.15 -16.91
CA SER A 95 17.44 -0.17 -16.39
C SER A 95 17.50 0.35 -14.97
N ASP A 96 16.79 1.44 -14.67
CA ASP A 96 16.67 1.96 -13.31
C ASP A 96 16.00 0.93 -12.41
N LEU A 97 14.85 0.38 -12.82
CA LEU A 97 14.19 -0.71 -12.08
C LEU A 97 15.13 -1.91 -11.85
N LEU A 98 15.93 -2.32 -12.84
CA LEU A 98 16.88 -3.42 -12.71
C LEU A 98 17.95 -3.15 -11.66
N ALA A 99 18.61 -2.00 -11.74
CA ALA A 99 19.62 -1.58 -10.76
C ALA A 99 19.07 -1.60 -9.34
N TYR A 100 17.85 -1.09 -9.19
CA TYR A 100 17.16 -0.95 -7.93
C TYR A 100 16.64 -2.28 -7.36
N VAL A 101 15.95 -3.07 -8.17
CA VAL A 101 15.46 -4.41 -7.81
C VAL A 101 16.61 -5.34 -7.40
N LEU A 102 17.74 -5.30 -8.09
CA LEU A 102 18.90 -6.11 -7.71
C LEU A 102 19.46 -5.73 -6.32
N LYS A 103 19.35 -4.45 -5.91
CA LYS A 103 19.77 -3.99 -4.58
C LYS A 103 18.84 -4.49 -3.47
N SER A 104 17.56 -4.72 -3.76
CA SER A 104 16.56 -5.10 -2.76
C SER A 104 16.28 -6.60 -2.68
N ILE A 105 16.68 -7.41 -3.66
CA ILE A 105 16.39 -8.85 -3.64
C ILE A 105 17.23 -9.59 -2.58
N PRO A 106 16.60 -10.24 -1.57
CA PRO A 106 17.32 -11.01 -0.56
C PRO A 106 18.10 -12.19 -1.16
N GLN A 107 17.57 -12.83 -2.21
CA GLN A 107 18.21 -14.00 -2.83
C GLN A 107 19.47 -13.67 -3.65
N VAL A 108 19.71 -12.39 -3.96
CA VAL A 108 20.96 -11.91 -4.59
C VAL A 108 22.07 -11.79 -3.55
N LEU A 109 21.72 -11.56 -2.27
CA LEU A 109 22.67 -11.48 -1.18
C LEU A 109 23.22 -12.87 -0.86
N LYS A 110 24.44 -13.16 -1.35
CA LYS A 110 25.19 -14.34 -0.92
C LYS A 110 25.38 -14.33 0.61
N PRO A 111 25.45 -15.49 1.28
CA PRO A 111 25.69 -15.58 2.72
C PRO A 111 26.85 -14.71 3.20
N GLU A 112 27.94 -14.66 2.44
CA GLU A 112 29.12 -13.87 2.82
C GLU A 112 28.87 -12.34 2.76
N ILE A 113 28.00 -11.88 1.85
CA ILE A 113 27.59 -10.47 1.76
C ILE A 113 26.60 -10.16 2.90
N ARG A 114 25.70 -11.09 3.21
CA ARG A 114 24.78 -10.99 4.34
C ARG A 114 25.55 -10.87 5.66
N ASP A 115 26.45 -11.81 5.93
CA ASP A 115 27.27 -11.84 7.15
C ASP A 115 28.12 -10.57 7.30
N LEU A 116 28.52 -9.96 6.18
CA LEU A 116 29.21 -8.68 6.17
C LEU A 116 28.28 -7.49 6.51
N LEU A 117 27.08 -7.45 5.94
CA LEU A 117 26.12 -6.36 6.14
C LEU A 117 25.57 -6.33 7.57
N VAL A 118 25.41 -7.48 8.21
CA VAL A 118 24.75 -7.59 9.52
C VAL A 118 25.60 -8.17 10.64
N GLY A 119 26.85 -8.52 10.34
CA GLY A 119 27.72 -9.20 11.29
C GLY A 119 27.08 -10.48 11.84
N ASN A 120 27.46 -10.84 13.06
CA ASN A 120 26.98 -12.06 13.72
C ASN A 120 25.60 -11.91 14.41
N LYS A 121 25.00 -10.72 14.47
CA LYS A 121 23.85 -10.45 15.37
C LYS A 121 22.61 -9.84 14.71
N ASP A 122 22.67 -9.30 13.48
CA ASP A 122 21.50 -8.71 12.81
C ASP A 122 20.70 -7.71 13.67
N GLU A 123 21.45 -6.82 14.32
CA GLU A 123 20.95 -5.90 15.35
C GLU A 123 21.70 -4.56 15.27
N PHE A 124 20.94 -3.45 15.32
CA PHE A 124 21.51 -2.14 15.68
C PHE A 124 21.64 -2.05 17.20
N GLU A 125 22.78 -1.55 17.68
CA GLU A 125 23.08 -1.40 19.11
C GLU A 125 22.65 -0.03 19.65
N SER A 126 22.43 0.96 18.78
CA SER A 126 21.99 2.31 19.15
C SER A 126 21.26 3.05 18.03
N MET A 127 20.49 4.08 18.37
CA MET A 127 19.85 4.97 17.39
C MET A 127 20.87 5.71 16.51
N GLU A 128 22.09 5.95 17.02
CA GLU A 128 23.17 6.57 16.24
C GLU A 128 23.58 5.71 15.04
N GLU A 129 23.60 4.38 15.19
CA GLU A 129 23.91 3.46 14.09
C GLU A 129 22.86 3.52 12.98
N VAL A 130 21.57 3.63 13.35
CA VAL A 130 20.49 3.81 12.38
C VAL A 130 20.64 5.16 11.66
N LEU A 131 20.93 6.23 12.39
CA LEU A 131 21.10 7.57 11.81
C LEU A 131 22.32 7.66 10.86
N LYS A 132 23.39 6.90 11.12
CA LYS A 132 24.59 6.85 10.25
C LYS A 132 24.30 6.34 8.84
N LEU A 133 23.22 5.57 8.65
CA LEU A 133 22.76 5.12 7.32
C LEU A 133 22.47 6.30 6.39
N TYR A 134 22.08 7.46 6.93
CA TYR A 134 21.74 8.66 6.15
C TYR A 134 22.86 9.70 6.08
N GLU A 135 23.79 9.70 7.04
CA GLU A 135 24.87 10.70 7.13
C GLU A 135 26.11 10.26 6.34
N GLY A 136 26.60 9.04 6.59
CA GLY A 136 27.88 8.54 6.08
C GLY A 136 27.81 7.39 5.07
N GLY A 137 26.68 6.67 5.04
CA GLY A 137 26.54 5.38 4.36
C GLY A 137 27.25 4.24 5.12
N LEU A 138 27.13 3.01 4.62
CA LEU A 138 27.86 1.85 5.18
C LEU A 138 29.30 1.83 4.64
N GLU A 139 30.29 1.80 5.53
CA GLU A 139 31.68 1.55 5.14
C GLU A 139 31.84 0.06 4.80
N LEU A 140 32.05 -0.26 3.53
CA LEU A 140 32.38 -1.61 3.10
C LEU A 140 33.87 -1.88 3.35
N PRO A 141 34.25 -2.97 4.02
CA PRO A 141 35.67 -3.32 4.20
C PRO A 141 36.44 -3.49 2.88
N ASP A 142 37.73 -3.19 2.92
CA ASP A 142 38.61 -3.26 1.76
C ASP A 142 38.63 -4.67 1.14
N GLY A 143 38.34 -4.75 -0.17
CA GLY A 143 38.30 -6.01 -0.92
C GLY A 143 36.90 -6.58 -1.18
N ILE A 144 35.85 -6.09 -0.51
CA ILE A 144 34.46 -6.54 -0.77
C ILE A 144 33.93 -6.07 -2.12
N LEU A 145 34.25 -4.86 -2.56
CA LEU A 145 33.88 -4.43 -3.92
C LEU A 145 34.46 -5.38 -4.98
N LYS A 146 35.68 -5.88 -4.75
CA LYS A 146 36.33 -6.87 -5.59
C LYS A 146 35.68 -8.26 -5.45
N TYR A 147 35.33 -8.68 -4.24
CA TYR A 147 34.62 -9.94 -4.04
C TYR A 147 33.24 -9.93 -4.72
N ILE A 148 32.48 -8.83 -4.58
CA ILE A 148 31.18 -8.66 -5.23
C ILE A 148 31.35 -8.58 -6.75
N SER A 149 32.40 -7.92 -7.27
CA SER A 149 32.71 -7.92 -8.70
C SER A 149 33.03 -9.31 -9.25
N ASP A 150 33.80 -10.10 -8.49
CA ASP A 150 34.23 -11.44 -8.90
C ASP A 150 33.10 -12.48 -8.74
N SER A 151 32.17 -12.24 -7.81
CA SER A 151 31.07 -13.15 -7.44
C SER A 151 29.77 -12.93 -8.20
N THR A 152 29.65 -11.82 -8.92
CA THR A 152 28.40 -11.35 -9.53
C THR A 152 28.59 -11.24 -11.04
N PRO A 153 27.64 -11.72 -11.87
CA PRO A 153 27.71 -11.52 -13.31
C PRO A 153 27.95 -10.03 -13.64
N GLY A 154 28.86 -9.73 -14.57
CA GLY A 154 29.31 -8.36 -14.83
C GLY A 154 28.19 -7.36 -15.17
N GLU A 155 27.07 -7.84 -15.73
CA GLU A 155 25.87 -7.04 -15.99
C GLU A 155 25.13 -6.66 -14.69
N ILE A 156 24.95 -7.61 -13.77
CA ILE A 156 24.36 -7.36 -12.44
C ILE A 156 25.27 -6.44 -11.62
N PHE A 157 26.59 -6.64 -11.68
CA PHE A 157 27.55 -5.82 -10.95
C PHE A 157 27.52 -4.35 -11.39
N LYS A 158 27.48 -4.10 -12.71
CA LYS A 158 27.39 -2.73 -13.26
C LYS A 158 26.11 -2.00 -12.84
N GLU A 159 24.99 -2.72 -12.77
CA GLU A 159 23.71 -2.13 -12.36
C GLU A 159 23.61 -1.93 -10.84
N LEU A 160 24.20 -2.82 -10.02
CA LEU A 160 24.28 -2.64 -8.56
C LEU A 160 25.13 -1.43 -8.13
N PHE A 161 26.19 -1.13 -8.88
CA PHE A 161 27.20 -0.10 -8.55
C PHE A 161 27.33 0.97 -9.64
N ARG A 162 26.20 1.42 -10.21
CA ARG A 162 26.20 2.53 -11.18
C ARG A 162 27.04 3.71 -10.66
N THR A 163 27.83 4.30 -11.55
CA THR A 163 28.87 5.30 -11.25
C THR A 163 28.31 6.72 -11.01
N ASP A 164 27.13 6.85 -10.40
CA ASP A 164 26.53 8.15 -10.06
C ASP A 164 27.25 8.87 -8.89
N GLY A 165 28.24 8.19 -8.28
CA GLY A 165 29.09 8.77 -7.25
C GLY A 165 28.54 8.63 -5.83
N GLU A 166 27.40 7.93 -5.65
CA GLU A 166 26.89 7.61 -4.33
C GLU A 166 27.67 6.44 -3.70
N LYS A 167 27.96 6.55 -2.40
CA LYS A 167 28.51 5.42 -1.64
C LYS A 167 27.46 4.32 -1.56
N PHE A 168 27.87 3.05 -1.65
CA PHE A 168 26.99 1.90 -1.50
C PHE A 168 26.14 2.01 -0.21
N LEU A 169 24.81 1.92 -0.34
CA LEU A 169 23.83 2.03 0.75
C LEU A 169 23.93 3.33 1.58
N LYS A 170 24.24 4.48 0.96
CA LYS A 170 23.96 5.78 1.56
C LYS A 170 22.53 6.20 1.24
N PHE A 171 21.69 6.24 2.25
CA PHE A 171 20.26 6.55 2.11
C PHE A 171 19.99 8.06 2.20
N PRO A 172 19.10 8.64 1.38
CA PRO A 172 18.67 10.03 1.56
C PRO A 172 17.99 10.24 2.92
N VAL A 173 18.20 11.37 3.60
CA VAL A 173 17.54 11.63 4.90
C VAL A 173 16.00 11.70 4.71
N PRO A 174 15.20 10.84 5.36
CA PRO A 174 13.74 10.89 5.30
C PRO A 174 13.19 12.19 5.90
N GLN A 175 12.07 12.68 5.36
CA GLN A 175 11.46 13.94 5.81
C GLN A 175 11.04 13.89 7.29
N VAL A 176 10.59 12.73 7.78
CA VAL A 176 10.14 12.57 9.18
C VAL A 176 11.20 12.82 10.25
N ILE A 177 12.48 12.70 9.90
CA ILE A 177 13.60 13.00 10.80
C ILE A 177 14.44 14.21 10.36
N LYS A 178 14.03 14.90 9.29
CA LYS A 178 14.83 15.95 8.68
C LYS A 178 14.93 17.19 9.56
N GLU A 179 13.80 17.66 10.08
CA GLU A 179 13.72 18.86 10.91
C GLU A 179 13.83 18.55 12.41
N ASP A 180 13.29 17.41 12.85
CA ASP A 180 13.34 16.93 14.22
C ASP A 180 13.52 15.40 14.26
N LYS A 181 14.69 14.94 14.72
CA LYS A 181 15.04 13.51 14.78
C LYS A 181 14.25 12.71 15.83
N SER A 182 13.42 13.37 16.64
CA SER A 182 12.67 12.79 17.76
C SER A 182 11.15 12.90 17.64
N ALA A 183 10.64 13.78 16.77
CA ALA A 183 9.21 14.06 16.63
C ALA A 183 8.35 12.81 16.35
N TRP A 184 8.89 11.83 15.62
CA TRP A 184 8.25 10.54 15.34
C TRP A 184 7.84 9.76 16.60
N ARG A 185 8.46 10.03 17.76
CA ARG A 185 8.12 9.39 19.03
C ARG A 185 6.89 9.97 19.71
N THR A 186 6.45 11.15 19.29
CA THR A 186 5.33 11.85 19.94
C THR A 186 4.01 11.11 19.71
N ASP A 187 3.05 11.34 20.60
CA ASP A 187 1.70 10.79 20.43
C ASP A 187 0.95 11.55 19.33
N GLU A 188 1.26 12.83 19.20
CA GLU A 188 0.77 13.74 18.17
C GLU A 188 1.17 13.26 16.77
N GLU A 189 2.44 12.94 16.53
CA GLU A 189 2.89 12.47 15.21
C GLU A 189 2.32 11.08 14.89
N PHE A 190 2.31 10.16 15.86
CA PHE A 190 1.67 8.85 15.71
C PHE A 190 0.21 8.96 15.24
N ALA A 191 -0.58 9.82 15.88
CA ALA A 191 -1.99 9.98 15.53
C ALA A 191 -2.20 10.79 14.24
N ARG A 192 -1.35 11.80 13.98
CA ARG A 192 -1.39 12.61 12.76
C ARG A 192 -1.11 11.77 11.52
N GLU A 193 -0.17 10.82 11.59
CA GLU A 193 0.13 9.94 10.47
C GLU A 193 -1.05 9.05 10.05
N LEU A 194 -2.05 8.82 10.92
CA LEU A 194 -3.28 8.13 10.54
C LEU A 194 -4.20 8.97 9.64
N LEU A 195 -3.95 10.28 9.54
CA LEU A 195 -4.67 11.23 8.69
C LEU A 195 -3.84 11.75 7.51
N ALA A 196 -2.53 11.77 7.65
CA ALA A 196 -1.60 12.46 6.73
C ALA A 196 -0.24 11.76 6.60
N GLY A 197 -0.15 10.50 7.01
CA GLY A 197 1.03 9.66 6.89
C GLY A 197 0.99 8.77 5.65
N VAL A 198 1.68 7.63 5.71
CA VAL A 198 1.77 6.66 4.60
C VAL A 198 0.51 5.82 4.40
N ASN A 199 -0.30 5.62 5.45
CA ASN A 199 -1.55 4.85 5.39
C ASN A 199 -2.74 5.66 5.94
N PRO A 200 -3.10 6.78 5.32
CA PRO A 200 -4.11 7.68 5.85
C PRO A 200 -5.55 7.22 5.53
N VAL A 201 -5.77 5.94 5.22
CA VAL A 201 -7.03 5.43 4.63
C VAL A 201 -7.76 4.41 5.50
N THR A 202 -7.25 4.13 6.71
CA THR A 202 -7.75 3.02 7.54
C THR A 202 -8.52 3.44 8.78
N ILE A 203 -8.27 4.64 9.33
CA ILE A 203 -8.93 5.11 10.55
C ILE A 203 -10.46 5.17 10.39
N ARG A 204 -11.18 4.76 11.43
CA ARG A 204 -12.65 4.76 11.49
C ARG A 204 -13.14 5.56 12.68
N ARG A 205 -14.37 6.06 12.61
CA ARG A 205 -15.07 6.58 13.80
C ARG A 205 -15.49 5.39 14.69
N LEU A 206 -15.29 5.52 15.99
CA LEU A 206 -15.78 4.54 16.95
C LEU A 206 -17.29 4.72 17.13
N GLN A 207 -18.05 3.65 16.88
CA GLN A 207 -19.52 3.71 16.92
C GLN A 207 -20.10 3.22 18.26
N GLU A 208 -19.40 2.30 18.92
CA GLU A 208 -19.81 1.72 20.20
C GLU A 208 -18.59 1.46 21.08
N PHE A 209 -18.82 1.35 22.38
CA PHE A 209 -17.78 1.08 23.36
C PHE A 209 -18.25 0.02 24.38
N PRO A 210 -17.42 -0.98 24.73
CA PRO A 210 -16.09 -1.25 24.17
C PRO A 210 -16.15 -1.66 22.68
N PRO A 211 -15.05 -1.54 21.92
CA PRO A 211 -15.04 -1.98 20.52
C PRO A 211 -15.38 -3.47 20.39
N SER A 212 -16.27 -3.80 19.46
CA SER A 212 -16.66 -5.18 19.14
C SER A 212 -15.71 -5.87 18.16
N SER A 213 -15.88 -7.18 18.04
CA SER A 213 -15.26 -8.04 17.05
C SER A 213 -16.35 -8.76 16.26
N GLU A 214 -16.19 -8.81 14.95
CA GLU A 214 -17.05 -9.53 14.01
C GLU A 214 -16.54 -10.94 13.70
N LEU A 215 -15.47 -11.39 14.38
CA LEU A 215 -14.98 -12.75 14.24
C LEU A 215 -16.04 -13.76 14.71
N ASP A 216 -16.12 -14.88 13.99
CA ASP A 216 -17.01 -15.98 14.34
C ASP A 216 -16.69 -16.50 15.75
N ARG A 217 -17.67 -16.42 16.65
CA ARG A 217 -17.49 -16.78 18.06
C ARG A 217 -17.29 -18.29 18.28
N GLU A 218 -17.79 -19.15 17.38
CA GLU A 218 -17.57 -20.59 17.51
C GLU A 218 -16.12 -20.94 17.11
N ALA A 219 -15.59 -20.28 16.08
CA ALA A 219 -14.24 -20.50 15.59
C ALA A 219 -13.16 -19.82 16.44
N TYR A 220 -13.44 -18.62 16.96
CA TYR A 220 -12.46 -17.77 17.64
C TYR A 220 -12.79 -17.45 19.10
N GLY A 221 -13.87 -18.00 19.68
CA GLY A 221 -14.21 -17.80 21.09
C GLY A 221 -14.55 -16.34 21.47
N ASP A 222 -14.34 -15.96 22.73
CA ASP A 222 -14.60 -14.61 23.21
C ASP A 222 -13.50 -13.63 22.74
N GLN A 223 -13.92 -12.62 21.99
CA GLN A 223 -13.08 -11.58 21.39
C GLN A 223 -13.42 -10.18 21.93
N THR A 224 -14.11 -10.13 23.07
CA THR A 224 -14.52 -8.89 23.73
C THR A 224 -13.29 -8.07 24.12
N SER A 225 -13.24 -6.81 23.67
CA SER A 225 -12.16 -5.89 23.99
C SER A 225 -12.05 -5.68 25.50
N GLN A 226 -10.81 -5.69 25.99
CA GLN A 226 -10.46 -5.44 27.39
C GLN A 226 -10.27 -3.95 27.70
N ILE A 227 -10.49 -3.07 26.71
CA ILE A 227 -10.47 -1.62 26.95
C ILE A 227 -11.69 -1.23 27.77
N THR A 228 -11.47 -1.07 29.07
CA THR A 228 -12.49 -0.56 29.99
C THR A 228 -12.60 0.96 30.00
N LYS A 229 -13.68 1.45 30.61
CA LYS A 229 -14.01 2.85 30.78
C LYS A 229 -12.93 3.61 31.58
N GLU A 230 -12.36 2.99 32.62
CA GLU A 230 -11.30 3.55 33.47
C GLU A 230 -10.02 3.87 32.69
N HIS A 231 -9.70 3.08 31.65
CA HIS A 231 -8.52 3.31 30.82
C HIS A 231 -8.58 4.63 30.05
N ILE A 232 -9.78 5.08 29.64
CA ILE A 232 -9.90 6.17 28.66
C ILE A 232 -10.56 7.43 29.19
N GLU A 233 -11.43 7.37 30.21
CA GLU A 233 -12.22 8.53 30.66
C GLU A 233 -11.39 9.78 30.98
N HIS A 234 -10.23 9.59 31.62
CA HIS A 234 -9.35 10.69 32.01
C HIS A 234 -8.73 11.42 30.80
N ASN A 235 -8.82 10.86 29.60
CA ASN A 235 -8.29 11.42 28.37
C ASN A 235 -9.37 12.05 27.45
N LEU A 236 -10.63 12.13 27.88
CA LEU A 236 -11.75 12.62 27.05
C LEU A 236 -12.10 14.10 27.27
N ASN A 237 -11.18 14.89 27.84
CA ASN A 237 -11.35 16.32 28.10
C ASN A 237 -12.65 16.67 28.85
N GLY A 238 -13.04 15.83 29.81
CA GLY A 238 -14.23 16.01 30.65
C GLY A 238 -15.53 15.47 30.06
N LEU A 239 -15.53 14.91 28.84
CA LEU A 239 -16.68 14.21 28.27
C LEU A 239 -16.79 12.79 28.84
N THR A 240 -18.02 12.31 28.98
CA THR A 240 -18.29 10.87 29.10
C THR A 240 -18.04 10.16 27.76
N ILE A 241 -17.92 8.83 27.79
CA ILE A 241 -17.73 8.02 26.57
C ILE A 241 -18.92 8.20 25.62
N ASP A 242 -20.15 8.16 26.13
CA ASP A 242 -21.36 8.29 25.32
C ASP A 242 -21.46 9.68 24.66
N GLU A 243 -21.11 10.74 25.39
CA GLU A 243 -21.02 12.10 24.83
C GLU A 243 -19.93 12.18 23.77
N ALA A 244 -18.77 11.56 23.99
CA ALA A 244 -17.68 11.55 23.03
C ALA A 244 -18.04 10.80 21.73
N ILE A 245 -18.75 9.66 21.81
CA ILE A 245 -19.26 8.94 20.63
C ILE A 245 -20.32 9.78 19.91
N THR A 246 -21.31 10.31 20.64
CA THR A 246 -22.42 11.10 20.10
C THR A 246 -21.91 12.37 19.40
N ASN A 247 -20.86 12.98 19.95
CA ASN A 247 -20.22 14.18 19.39
C ASN A 247 -19.18 13.86 18.30
N ASN A 248 -19.06 12.60 17.87
CA ASN A 248 -18.09 12.13 16.86
C ASN A 248 -16.63 12.44 17.22
N LYS A 249 -16.29 12.32 18.51
CA LYS A 249 -14.97 12.62 19.07
C LYS A 249 -14.10 11.39 19.29
N LEU A 250 -14.64 10.18 19.17
CA LEU A 250 -13.89 8.93 19.32
C LEU A 250 -13.67 8.23 17.98
N PHE A 251 -12.43 7.80 17.77
CA PHE A 251 -11.96 7.12 16.56
C PHE A 251 -11.17 5.88 16.94
N ILE A 252 -11.01 4.97 15.98
CA ILE A 252 -10.31 3.71 16.17
C ILE A 252 -9.49 3.35 14.92
N LEU A 253 -8.27 2.90 15.16
CA LEU A 253 -7.50 2.09 14.22
C LEU A 253 -7.65 0.63 14.67
N ASN A 254 -8.51 -0.13 13.97
CA ASN A 254 -8.85 -1.50 14.35
C ASN A 254 -8.24 -2.49 13.36
N HIS A 255 -7.16 -3.15 13.77
CA HIS A 255 -6.51 -4.22 13.00
C HIS A 255 -6.76 -5.60 13.61
N HIS A 256 -7.59 -5.68 14.65
CA HIS A 256 -7.77 -6.90 15.43
C HIS A 256 -8.33 -8.05 14.60
N ASP A 257 -9.51 -7.88 14.01
CA ASP A 257 -10.22 -8.94 13.29
C ASP A 257 -9.46 -9.34 12.01
N ALA A 258 -8.73 -8.40 11.42
CA ALA A 258 -7.94 -8.64 10.22
C ALA A 258 -6.75 -9.58 10.52
N TRP A 259 -6.07 -9.42 11.66
CA TRP A 259 -4.86 -10.20 11.96
C TRP A 259 -5.08 -11.41 12.85
N MET A 260 -6.04 -11.37 13.78
CA MET A 260 -6.26 -12.43 14.77
C MET A 260 -6.29 -13.85 14.16
N PRO A 261 -7.00 -14.10 13.03
CA PRO A 261 -7.02 -15.43 12.39
C PRO A 261 -5.66 -15.97 11.94
N TYR A 262 -4.66 -15.11 11.75
CA TYR A 262 -3.34 -15.48 11.25
C TYR A 262 -2.26 -15.49 12.32
N LEU A 263 -2.47 -14.85 13.47
CA LEU A 263 -1.41 -14.61 14.46
C LEU A 263 -0.79 -15.89 15.01
N ARG A 264 -1.58 -16.95 15.22
CA ARG A 264 -1.04 -18.23 15.69
C ARG A 264 0.03 -18.76 14.73
N ARG A 265 -0.24 -18.71 13.43
CA ARG A 265 0.67 -19.16 12.37
C ARG A 265 1.86 -18.22 12.21
N ILE A 266 1.62 -16.92 12.17
CA ILE A 266 2.66 -15.89 12.05
C ILE A 266 3.67 -15.99 13.19
N ASN A 267 3.20 -16.14 14.44
CA ASN A 267 4.05 -16.19 15.62
C ASN A 267 4.91 -17.48 15.73
N THR A 268 4.69 -18.48 14.86
CA THR A 268 5.61 -19.63 14.71
C THR A 268 6.86 -19.29 13.90
N THR A 269 6.89 -18.16 13.20
CA THR A 269 8.05 -17.69 12.45
C THR A 269 9.05 -16.95 13.38
N SER A 270 10.07 -16.33 12.80
CA SER A 270 10.99 -15.43 13.51
C SER A 270 10.33 -14.15 14.02
N THR A 271 9.09 -13.86 13.58
CA THR A 271 8.33 -12.68 13.98
C THR A 271 7.46 -12.96 15.20
N LYS A 272 7.09 -11.90 15.93
CA LYS A 272 6.21 -11.93 17.10
C LYS A 272 5.31 -10.71 17.02
N ALA A 273 4.04 -10.92 16.74
CA ALA A 273 3.06 -9.88 16.49
C ALA A 273 1.81 -10.07 17.36
N TYR A 274 1.09 -8.96 17.52
CA TYR A 274 -0.21 -8.87 18.17
C TYR A 274 -1.29 -8.48 17.16
N ALA A 275 -2.55 -8.62 17.56
CA ALA A 275 -3.69 -7.98 16.93
C ALA A 275 -3.98 -6.71 17.72
N SER A 276 -3.80 -5.54 17.10
CA SER A 276 -3.91 -4.25 17.80
C SER A 276 -5.26 -3.57 17.56
N ARG A 277 -5.78 -2.92 18.62
CA ARG A 277 -6.79 -1.84 18.51
C ARG A 277 -6.24 -0.58 19.16
N THR A 278 -6.29 0.55 18.45
CA THR A 278 -5.87 1.85 18.99
C THR A 278 -7.06 2.79 19.04
N LEU A 279 -7.43 3.27 20.24
CA LEU A 279 -8.44 4.31 20.40
C LEU A 279 -7.81 5.69 20.34
N LEU A 280 -8.51 6.61 19.66
CA LEU A 280 -8.09 8.01 19.52
C LEU A 280 -9.24 8.94 19.89
N PHE A 281 -8.90 10.08 20.49
CA PHE A 281 -9.81 11.17 20.81
C PHE A 281 -9.50 12.39 19.94
N LEU A 282 -10.52 13.01 19.36
CA LEU A 282 -10.42 14.24 18.58
C LEU A 282 -10.53 15.47 19.48
N ASN A 283 -9.42 16.18 19.65
CA ASN A 283 -9.35 17.40 20.42
C ASN A 283 -10.19 18.53 19.80
N ASN A 284 -10.44 19.58 20.58
CA ASN A 284 -11.17 20.76 20.11
C ASN A 284 -10.34 21.62 19.15
N ASP A 285 -9.03 21.41 19.08
CA ASP A 285 -8.14 22.08 18.13
C ASP A 285 -7.98 21.29 16.81
N GLY A 286 -8.78 20.24 16.61
CA GLY A 286 -8.80 19.43 15.39
C GLY A 286 -7.78 18.29 15.34
N THR A 287 -6.90 18.15 16.33
CA THR A 287 -5.88 17.09 16.37
C THR A 287 -6.39 15.80 17.00
N LEU A 288 -5.86 14.66 16.56
CA LEU A 288 -6.11 13.37 17.21
C LEU A 288 -5.08 13.11 18.32
N LYS A 289 -5.54 12.49 19.40
CA LYS A 289 -4.71 12.02 20.52
C LYS A 289 -4.95 10.52 20.71
N PRO A 290 -3.93 9.66 20.72
CA PRO A 290 -4.10 8.26 21.09
C PRO A 290 -4.36 8.15 22.59
N ILE A 291 -5.33 7.31 23.00
CA ILE A 291 -5.77 7.22 24.40
C ILE A 291 -5.66 5.81 24.98
N ALA A 292 -5.65 4.77 24.14
CA ALA A 292 -5.40 3.39 24.55
C ALA A 292 -4.95 2.55 23.34
N ILE A 293 -4.09 1.55 23.60
CA ILE A 293 -3.74 0.49 22.65
C ILE A 293 -3.98 -0.85 23.32
N GLU A 294 -4.85 -1.67 22.74
CA GLU A 294 -5.03 -3.06 23.12
C GLU A 294 -4.17 -3.94 22.22
N LEU A 295 -3.36 -4.81 22.83
CA LEU A 295 -2.59 -5.82 22.13
C LEU A 295 -3.11 -7.21 22.50
N SER A 296 -3.66 -7.91 21.51
CA SER A 296 -4.33 -9.20 21.67
C SER A 296 -3.50 -10.33 21.04
N LEU A 297 -3.47 -11.49 21.69
CA LEU A 297 -2.92 -12.74 21.16
C LEU A 297 -4.00 -13.82 21.13
N PRO A 298 -3.92 -14.79 20.20
CA PRO A 298 -4.75 -15.99 20.28
C PRO A 298 -4.53 -16.70 21.62
N HIS A 299 -5.58 -17.28 22.19
CA HIS A 299 -5.48 -18.02 23.43
C HIS A 299 -4.50 -19.21 23.27
N PRO A 300 -3.58 -19.48 24.22
CA PRO A 300 -2.54 -20.51 24.06
C PRO A 300 -3.10 -21.90 23.73
N ASP A 301 -4.25 -22.27 24.34
CA ASP A 301 -4.87 -23.59 24.18
C ASP A 301 -5.64 -23.79 22.86
N GLY A 302 -5.84 -22.75 22.04
CA GLY A 302 -6.56 -22.84 20.77
C GLY A 302 -7.37 -21.59 20.45
N ASP A 303 -7.63 -21.34 19.17
CA ASP A 303 -8.30 -20.12 18.70
C ASP A 303 -9.75 -20.05 19.21
N GLN A 304 -10.43 -21.20 19.33
CA GLN A 304 -11.80 -21.31 19.83
C GLN A 304 -11.99 -20.88 21.29
N PHE A 305 -10.89 -20.66 22.03
CA PHE A 305 -10.93 -20.22 23.43
C PHE A 305 -10.81 -18.70 23.60
N GLY A 306 -10.84 -17.93 22.52
CA GLY A 306 -10.79 -16.47 22.59
C GLY A 306 -9.39 -15.90 22.38
N CYS A 307 -9.21 -14.68 22.90
CA CYS A 307 -7.92 -14.00 22.92
C CYS A 307 -7.48 -13.69 24.35
N ILE A 308 -6.17 -13.49 24.52
CA ILE A 308 -5.60 -12.87 25.71
C ILE A 308 -5.12 -11.47 25.32
N SER A 309 -5.58 -10.46 26.05
CA SER A 309 -5.33 -9.06 25.69
C SER A 309 -4.76 -8.28 26.86
N LYS A 310 -3.86 -7.34 26.55
CA LYS A 310 -3.38 -6.33 27.50
C LYS A 310 -3.64 -4.94 26.92
N VAL A 311 -4.10 -4.03 27.76
CA VAL A 311 -4.36 -2.64 27.40
C VAL A 311 -3.23 -1.77 27.94
N TYR A 312 -2.72 -0.90 27.08
CA TYR A 312 -1.69 0.07 27.37
C TYR A 312 -2.26 1.47 27.18
N THR A 313 -1.98 2.37 28.12
CA THR A 313 -2.41 3.77 28.09
C THR A 313 -1.21 4.70 28.02
N PRO A 314 -1.37 5.93 27.50
CA PRO A 314 -0.28 6.91 27.43
C PRO A 314 0.43 7.13 28.78
N SER A 315 1.76 7.12 28.75
CA SER A 315 2.61 7.50 29.89
C SER A 315 3.84 8.24 29.40
N SER A 316 4.30 9.21 30.19
CA SER A 316 5.51 10.02 29.91
C SER A 316 6.62 9.83 30.95
N GLN A 317 6.44 8.89 31.88
CA GLN A 317 7.37 8.67 33.00
C GLN A 317 7.88 7.23 33.01
N GLY A 318 9.11 7.07 33.50
CA GLY A 318 9.69 5.77 33.81
C GLY A 318 9.73 4.79 32.64
N VAL A 319 9.71 3.50 32.96
CA VAL A 319 9.67 2.40 32.01
C VAL A 319 8.32 2.33 31.29
N GLU A 320 7.26 2.83 31.91
CA GLU A 320 5.90 2.90 31.37
C GLU A 320 5.83 3.75 30.10
N SER A 321 6.61 4.83 30.02
CA SER A 321 6.75 5.62 28.77
C SER A 321 7.36 4.80 27.62
N SER A 322 8.30 3.90 27.93
CA SER A 322 8.92 3.02 26.95
C SER A 322 7.97 1.89 26.54
N ILE A 323 7.21 1.33 27.50
CA ILE A 323 6.15 0.35 27.25
C ILE A 323 5.08 0.95 26.32
N TRP A 324 4.67 2.21 26.56
CA TRP A 324 3.75 2.92 25.68
C TRP A 324 4.31 3.10 24.26
N GLN A 325 5.59 3.47 24.15
CA GLN A 325 6.26 3.57 22.84
C GLN A 325 6.31 2.21 22.11
N PHE A 326 6.49 1.10 22.84
CA PHE A 326 6.40 -0.25 22.26
C PHE A 326 4.98 -0.59 21.81
N ALA A 327 3.95 -0.21 22.58
CA ALA A 327 2.56 -0.44 22.19
C ALA A 327 2.23 0.29 20.87
N LYS A 328 2.69 1.54 20.70
CA LYS A 328 2.63 2.25 19.42
C LYS A 328 3.39 1.52 18.31
N GLY A 329 4.60 1.03 18.60
CA GLY A 329 5.38 0.21 17.67
C GLY A 329 4.63 -1.02 17.16
N TYR A 330 3.99 -1.80 18.04
CA TYR A 330 3.19 -2.96 17.64
C TYR A 330 1.95 -2.58 16.82
N ALA A 331 1.27 -1.49 17.18
CA ALA A 331 0.16 -0.96 16.38
C ALA A 331 0.62 -0.55 14.98
N LEU A 332 1.79 0.08 14.86
CA LEU A 332 2.39 0.45 13.58
C LEU A 332 2.87 -0.75 12.76
N VAL A 333 3.32 -1.85 13.39
CA VAL A 333 3.62 -3.10 12.68
C VAL A 333 2.38 -3.66 11.99
N ASN A 334 1.24 -3.70 12.69
CA ASN A 334 -0.04 -4.10 12.09
C ASN A 334 -0.46 -3.16 10.97
N ASP A 335 -0.32 -1.85 11.18
CA ASP A 335 -0.68 -0.84 10.19
C ASP A 335 0.21 -0.88 8.95
N SER A 336 1.52 -1.09 9.10
CA SER A 336 2.45 -1.26 7.98
C SER A 336 2.17 -2.53 7.17
N GLY A 337 1.82 -3.64 7.83
CA GLY A 337 1.39 -4.86 7.13
C GLY A 337 0.09 -4.63 6.34
N CYS A 338 -0.89 -3.96 6.94
CA CYS A 338 -2.17 -3.64 6.29
C CYS A 338 -1.96 -2.65 5.14
N HIS A 339 -1.14 -1.63 5.34
CA HIS A 339 -0.74 -0.66 4.32
C HIS A 339 -0.18 -1.35 3.08
N GLN A 340 0.88 -2.14 3.24
CA GLN A 340 1.60 -2.75 2.13
C GLN A 340 0.74 -3.79 1.40
N LEU A 341 0.08 -4.69 2.16
CA LEU A 341 -0.60 -5.85 1.58
C LEU A 341 -2.03 -5.56 1.12
N PHE A 342 -2.73 -4.65 1.80
CA PHE A 342 -4.13 -4.34 1.54
C PHE A 342 -4.31 -2.96 0.91
N SER A 343 -3.95 -1.89 1.60
CA SER A 343 -4.18 -0.52 1.10
C SER A 343 -3.47 -0.27 -0.23
N HIS A 344 -2.21 -0.70 -0.35
CA HIS A 344 -1.34 -0.46 -1.50
C HIS A 344 -1.40 -1.59 -2.51
N TRP A 345 -0.92 -2.78 -2.17
CA TRP A 345 -0.89 -3.89 -3.12
C TRP A 345 -2.30 -4.31 -3.58
N LEU A 346 -3.20 -4.67 -2.67
CA LEU A 346 -4.51 -5.18 -3.09
C LEU A 346 -5.39 -4.08 -3.68
N ARG A 347 -5.66 -3.00 -2.94
CA ARG A 347 -6.63 -1.95 -3.31
C ARG A 347 -6.14 -1.04 -4.45
N ALA A 348 -4.87 -1.07 -4.83
CA ALA A 348 -4.37 -0.40 -6.02
C ALA A 348 -3.87 -1.41 -7.06
N HIS A 349 -2.71 -2.03 -6.86
CA HIS A 349 -2.02 -2.83 -7.88
C HIS A 349 -2.85 -4.01 -8.38
N ALA A 350 -3.24 -4.92 -7.48
CA ALA A 350 -3.86 -6.18 -7.86
C ALA A 350 -5.29 -6.00 -8.39
N VAL A 351 -6.08 -5.11 -7.81
CA VAL A 351 -7.46 -4.87 -8.30
C VAL A 351 -7.49 -4.10 -9.62
N THR A 352 -6.47 -3.29 -9.93
CA THR A 352 -6.47 -2.50 -11.18
C THR A 352 -6.10 -3.36 -12.40
N GLU A 353 -5.24 -4.37 -12.25
CA GLU A 353 -4.75 -5.19 -13.39
C GLU A 353 -5.89 -5.86 -14.21
N PRO A 354 -6.95 -6.43 -13.62
CA PRO A 354 -8.12 -6.89 -14.36
C PRO A 354 -8.79 -5.85 -15.27
N PHE A 355 -8.84 -4.58 -14.85
CA PHE A 355 -9.40 -3.49 -15.67
C PHE A 355 -8.53 -3.23 -16.89
N VAL A 356 -7.20 -3.25 -16.73
CA VAL A 356 -6.24 -3.11 -17.84
C VAL A 356 -6.45 -4.22 -18.87
N ILE A 357 -6.51 -5.47 -18.40
CA ILE A 357 -6.66 -6.64 -19.27
C ILE A 357 -8.01 -6.59 -20.00
N ALA A 358 -9.11 -6.32 -19.29
CA ALA A 358 -10.44 -6.27 -19.89
C ALA A 358 -10.56 -5.15 -20.92
N ALA A 359 -10.03 -3.96 -20.63
CA ALA A 359 -10.11 -2.80 -21.52
C ALA A 359 -9.40 -3.08 -22.84
N ASN A 360 -8.18 -3.62 -22.80
CA ASN A 360 -7.41 -3.96 -24.02
C ASN A 360 -8.02 -5.14 -24.79
N ARG A 361 -8.82 -6.00 -24.15
CA ARG A 361 -9.46 -7.16 -24.82
C ARG A 361 -10.80 -6.85 -25.46
N GLN A 362 -11.55 -5.90 -24.90
CA GLN A 362 -12.96 -5.69 -25.24
C GLN A 362 -13.25 -4.30 -25.82
N LEU A 363 -12.41 -3.30 -25.55
CA LEU A 363 -12.57 -1.95 -26.09
C LEU A 363 -11.53 -1.71 -27.19
N SER A 364 -11.98 -1.34 -28.37
CA SER A 364 -11.11 -0.91 -29.45
C SER A 364 -10.26 0.30 -29.03
N VAL A 365 -9.06 0.46 -29.59
CA VAL A 365 -8.25 1.68 -29.42
C VAL A 365 -8.97 2.96 -29.89
N LEU A 366 -10.01 2.81 -30.72
CA LEU A 366 -10.87 3.91 -31.16
C LEU A 366 -12.00 4.23 -30.17
N HIS A 367 -12.33 3.30 -29.28
CA HIS A 367 -13.43 3.42 -28.34
C HIS A 367 -13.20 4.59 -27.36
N PRO A 368 -14.19 5.45 -27.10
CA PRO A 368 -14.01 6.60 -26.23
C PRO A 368 -13.57 6.20 -24.81
N ILE A 369 -14.18 5.16 -24.23
CA ILE A 369 -13.78 4.69 -22.89
C ILE A 369 -12.37 4.09 -22.87
N HIS A 370 -11.90 3.45 -23.96
CA HIS A 370 -10.50 3.05 -24.05
C HIS A 370 -9.59 4.27 -23.99
N LYS A 371 -9.86 5.29 -24.82
CA LYS A 371 -9.05 6.52 -24.83
C LYS A 371 -9.04 7.22 -23.47
N LEU A 372 -10.17 7.26 -22.78
CA LEU A 372 -10.30 7.83 -21.43
C LEU A 372 -9.41 7.10 -20.42
N LEU A 373 -9.52 5.77 -20.34
CA LEU A 373 -8.89 4.97 -19.29
C LEU A 373 -7.44 4.58 -19.57
N HIS A 374 -7.04 4.43 -20.83
CA HIS A 374 -5.73 3.90 -21.21
C HIS A 374 -4.53 4.62 -20.56
N PRO A 375 -4.47 5.96 -20.45
CA PRO A 375 -3.37 6.63 -19.75
C PRO A 375 -3.23 6.16 -18.30
N HIS A 376 -4.35 5.85 -17.65
CA HIS A 376 -4.40 5.43 -16.25
C HIS A 376 -3.98 3.97 -16.02
N PHE A 377 -3.70 3.24 -17.09
CA PHE A 377 -3.20 1.86 -17.04
C PHE A 377 -1.71 1.74 -17.36
N ARG A 378 -1.07 2.85 -17.75
CA ARG A 378 0.32 2.90 -18.21
C ARG A 378 1.26 2.26 -17.19
N GLY A 379 1.83 1.11 -17.55
CA GLY A 379 2.87 0.47 -16.77
C GLY A 379 2.40 -0.41 -15.62
N THR A 380 1.10 -0.46 -15.33
CA THR A 380 0.52 -1.26 -14.23
C THR A 380 0.86 -2.74 -14.37
N MET A 381 0.68 -3.32 -15.56
CA MET A 381 0.97 -4.74 -15.77
C MET A 381 2.46 -5.06 -15.57
N ASN A 382 3.35 -4.17 -15.99
CA ASN A 382 4.80 -4.39 -15.88
C ASN A 382 5.31 -4.22 -14.45
N ALA A 383 4.79 -3.22 -13.70
CA ALA A 383 5.06 -3.08 -12.27
C ALA A 383 4.59 -4.33 -11.51
N ASN A 384 3.34 -4.78 -11.74
CA ASN A 384 2.78 -5.95 -11.08
C ASN A 384 3.53 -7.24 -11.44
N ALA A 385 3.88 -7.44 -12.71
CA ALA A 385 4.63 -8.62 -13.12
C ALA A 385 6.02 -8.66 -12.46
N SER A 386 6.70 -7.53 -12.36
CA SER A 386 7.98 -7.40 -11.66
C SER A 386 7.82 -7.69 -10.17
N ALA A 387 6.81 -7.12 -9.52
CA ALA A 387 6.51 -7.36 -8.12
C ALA A 387 6.23 -8.85 -7.83
N ARG A 388 5.49 -9.55 -8.70
CA ARG A 388 5.31 -11.01 -8.59
C ARG A 388 6.62 -11.78 -8.67
N GLN A 389 7.65 -11.25 -9.33
CA GLN A 389 8.94 -11.94 -9.46
C GLN A 389 9.92 -11.65 -8.31
N VAL A 390 9.83 -10.52 -7.62
CA VAL A 390 10.86 -10.12 -6.64
C VAL A 390 10.31 -9.73 -5.27
N LEU A 391 9.09 -9.24 -5.25
CA LEU A 391 8.50 -8.59 -4.10
C LEU A 391 7.61 -9.58 -3.34
N THR A 392 6.59 -10.12 -4.01
CA THR A 392 5.51 -10.90 -3.41
C THR A 392 5.67 -12.42 -3.55
N ASN A 393 6.75 -12.89 -4.18
CA ASN A 393 7.03 -14.32 -4.32
C ASN A 393 7.55 -14.96 -3.02
N ALA A 394 7.54 -16.28 -2.98
CA ALA A 394 8.15 -17.07 -1.93
C ALA A 394 9.63 -16.71 -1.74
N GLY A 395 9.99 -16.29 -0.53
CA GLY A 395 11.30 -15.78 -0.14
C GLY A 395 11.66 -14.41 -0.71
N GLY A 396 10.71 -13.72 -1.36
CA GLY A 396 10.85 -12.36 -1.87
C GLY A 396 10.89 -11.31 -0.77
N VAL A 397 11.04 -10.04 -1.16
CA VAL A 397 11.23 -8.91 -0.23
C VAL A 397 10.13 -8.85 0.83
N ILE A 398 8.86 -8.92 0.43
CA ILE A 398 7.72 -8.75 1.36
C ILE A 398 7.72 -9.83 2.44
N GLU A 399 8.04 -11.09 2.08
CA GLU A 399 8.09 -12.17 3.07
C GLU A 399 9.27 -12.06 4.05
N GLU A 400 10.31 -11.30 3.68
CA GLU A 400 11.49 -11.05 4.52
C GLU A 400 11.28 -9.82 5.44
N ILE A 401 10.57 -8.78 4.97
CA ILE A 401 10.48 -7.49 5.68
C ILE A 401 9.14 -7.22 6.37
N ILE A 402 8.07 -7.95 6.04
CA ILE A 402 6.75 -7.80 6.66
C ILE A 402 6.52 -8.92 7.67
N PHE A 403 5.96 -8.58 8.84
CA PHE A 403 5.80 -9.54 9.94
C PHE A 403 4.98 -10.79 9.58
N ALA A 404 4.06 -10.68 8.63
CA ALA A 404 3.24 -11.79 8.13
C ALA A 404 4.05 -12.86 7.38
N SER A 405 5.28 -12.53 6.94
CA SER A 405 6.22 -13.44 6.29
C SER A 405 5.57 -14.23 5.16
N LYS A 406 5.74 -15.56 5.11
CA LYS A 406 5.15 -16.45 4.09
C LYS A 406 3.61 -16.46 4.01
N PHE A 407 2.92 -15.84 4.97
CA PHE A 407 1.47 -15.73 4.98
C PHE A 407 0.97 -14.40 4.37
N SER A 408 1.88 -13.51 3.96
CA SER A 408 1.54 -12.15 3.48
C SER A 408 0.53 -12.14 2.34
N MET A 409 0.80 -12.89 1.27
CA MET A 409 -0.07 -12.91 0.09
C MET A 409 -1.38 -13.65 0.34
N GLU A 410 -1.33 -14.72 1.13
CA GLU A 410 -2.52 -15.45 1.60
C GLU A 410 -3.45 -14.52 2.40
N TRP A 411 -2.89 -13.74 3.32
CA TRP A 411 -3.62 -12.75 4.10
C TRP A 411 -4.27 -11.68 3.22
N SER A 412 -3.57 -11.19 2.19
CA SER A 412 -4.16 -10.25 1.23
C SER A 412 -5.38 -10.84 0.49
N SER A 413 -5.39 -12.15 0.25
CA SER A 413 -6.55 -12.84 -0.33
C SER A 413 -7.71 -12.97 0.65
N ALA A 414 -7.44 -13.16 1.95
CA ALA A 414 -8.49 -13.08 2.97
C ALA A 414 -9.14 -11.68 2.99
N MET A 415 -8.34 -10.61 2.92
CA MET A 415 -8.85 -9.23 2.88
C MET A 415 -9.60 -8.90 1.59
N TYR A 416 -9.33 -9.60 0.48
CA TYR A 416 -10.10 -9.43 -0.74
C TYR A 416 -11.57 -9.84 -0.61
N LYS A 417 -11.91 -10.69 0.37
CA LYS A 417 -13.30 -11.06 0.67
C LYS A 417 -14.14 -9.82 1.03
N ASP A 418 -13.55 -8.87 1.74
CA ASP A 418 -14.22 -7.64 2.19
C ASP A 418 -14.08 -6.47 1.21
N TRP A 419 -13.31 -6.65 0.12
CA TRP A 419 -13.19 -5.64 -0.92
C TRP A 419 -14.49 -5.48 -1.70
N THR A 420 -14.85 -4.24 -2.00
CA THR A 420 -16.07 -3.88 -2.73
C THR A 420 -15.75 -2.73 -3.68
N PHE A 421 -16.15 -2.83 -4.94
CA PHE A 421 -15.79 -1.83 -5.94
C PHE A 421 -16.38 -0.44 -5.64
N PRO A 422 -17.69 -0.28 -5.33
CA PRO A 422 -18.25 1.05 -5.06
C PRO A 422 -17.63 1.75 -3.85
N ASP A 423 -17.18 1.00 -2.84
CA ASP A 423 -16.55 1.59 -1.65
C ASP A 423 -15.10 2.05 -1.92
N GLN A 424 -14.58 1.89 -3.15
CA GLN A 424 -13.32 2.51 -3.55
C GLN A 424 -13.50 3.95 -4.03
N ALA A 425 -14.74 4.40 -4.23
CA ALA A 425 -15.04 5.81 -4.42
C ALA A 425 -14.74 6.58 -3.13
N LEU A 426 -13.94 7.65 -3.20
CA LEU A 426 -13.48 8.35 -1.99
C LEU A 426 -14.63 8.81 -1.06
N PRO A 427 -15.71 9.45 -1.56
CA PRO A 427 -16.83 9.82 -0.69
C PRO A 427 -17.47 8.61 0.00
N ALA A 428 -17.63 7.49 -0.71
CA ALA A 428 -18.21 6.26 -0.17
C ALA A 428 -17.29 5.62 0.90
N ASP A 429 -15.98 5.58 0.66
CA ASP A 429 -14.98 5.10 1.64
C ASP A 429 -15.03 5.92 2.94
N LEU A 430 -15.07 7.26 2.83
CA LEU A 430 -15.11 8.16 3.98
C LEU A 430 -16.39 7.98 4.81
N ILE A 431 -17.54 7.82 4.15
CA ILE A 431 -18.83 7.54 4.81
C ILE A 431 -18.80 6.15 5.46
N LYS A 432 -18.33 5.12 4.76
CA LYS A 432 -18.24 3.75 5.26
C LYS A 432 -17.36 3.64 6.51
N ARG A 433 -16.26 4.38 6.56
CA ARG A 433 -15.40 4.47 7.75
C ARG A 433 -16.00 5.35 8.86
N GLY A 434 -17.09 6.05 8.58
CA GLY A 434 -17.76 6.96 9.49
C GLY A 434 -16.97 8.23 9.78
N VAL A 435 -16.01 8.59 8.92
CA VAL A 435 -15.18 9.81 9.06
C VAL A 435 -15.75 10.99 8.26
N ALA A 436 -16.81 10.76 7.49
CA ALA A 436 -17.63 11.77 6.84
C ALA A 436 -19.11 11.38 6.89
N VAL A 437 -19.98 12.35 6.67
CA VAL A 437 -21.43 12.17 6.50
C VAL A 437 -21.89 12.82 5.21
N GLU A 438 -22.96 12.32 4.63
CA GLU A 438 -23.61 13.00 3.48
C GLU A 438 -24.08 14.40 3.89
N ASP A 439 -23.80 15.37 3.03
CA ASP A 439 -24.21 16.76 3.21
C ASP A 439 -24.33 17.43 1.85
N SER A 440 -25.57 17.56 1.35
CA SER A 440 -25.84 18.16 0.04
C SER A 440 -25.48 19.64 -0.05
N SER A 441 -25.23 20.31 1.09
CA SER A 441 -24.78 21.70 1.13
C SER A 441 -23.26 21.84 1.02
N ALA A 442 -22.51 20.76 1.27
CA ALA A 442 -21.06 20.72 1.11
C ALA A 442 -20.67 20.64 -0.37
N SER A 443 -19.52 21.24 -0.72
CA SER A 443 -19.01 21.29 -2.11
C SER A 443 -18.82 19.92 -2.76
N HIS A 444 -18.58 18.89 -1.96
CA HIS A 444 -18.31 17.53 -2.43
C HIS A 444 -19.47 16.55 -2.12
N GLY A 445 -20.61 17.05 -1.64
CA GLY A 445 -21.75 16.22 -1.21
C GLY A 445 -21.53 15.47 0.11
N VAL A 446 -20.36 15.65 0.75
CA VAL A 446 -20.01 15.06 2.04
C VAL A 446 -19.33 16.10 2.93
N ARG A 447 -19.53 15.97 4.24
CA ARG A 447 -18.87 16.75 5.28
C ARG A 447 -18.00 15.86 6.15
N LEU A 448 -16.71 16.19 6.26
CA LEU A 448 -15.76 15.49 7.11
C LEU A 448 -16.09 15.71 8.59
N LEU A 449 -15.91 14.67 9.41
CA LEU A 449 -16.05 14.75 10.87
C LEU A 449 -14.74 15.14 11.55
N ILE A 450 -13.61 14.94 10.86
CA ILE A 450 -12.33 15.56 11.16
C ILE A 450 -12.10 16.60 10.07
N GLU A 451 -12.35 17.88 10.39
CA GLU A 451 -12.31 18.96 9.38
C GLU A 451 -10.94 19.07 8.71
N ASP A 452 -9.87 19.05 9.51
CA ASP A 452 -8.49 19.03 9.03
C ASP A 452 -7.97 17.59 8.90
N TYR A 453 -8.57 16.80 8.02
CA TYR A 453 -8.07 15.48 7.62
C TYR A 453 -7.39 15.61 6.25
N PRO A 454 -6.04 15.73 6.20
CA PRO A 454 -5.36 16.20 4.99
C PRO A 454 -5.55 15.30 3.76
N TYR A 455 -5.46 13.97 3.92
CA TYR A 455 -5.76 13.02 2.83
C TYR A 455 -7.18 13.18 2.29
N ALA A 456 -8.18 13.23 3.18
CA ALA A 456 -9.57 13.29 2.78
C ALA A 456 -9.93 14.64 2.14
N ALA A 457 -9.46 15.74 2.73
CA ALA A 457 -9.72 17.10 2.24
C ALA A 457 -9.12 17.31 0.83
N ASP A 458 -7.84 16.99 0.65
CA ASP A 458 -7.17 17.12 -0.65
C ASP A 458 -7.72 16.10 -1.67
N GLY A 459 -7.99 14.89 -1.21
CA GLY A 459 -8.54 13.82 -2.03
C GLY A 459 -9.91 14.16 -2.61
N LEU A 460 -10.77 14.84 -1.84
CA LEU A 460 -12.11 15.25 -2.30
C LEU A 460 -12.04 16.31 -3.41
N GLU A 461 -11.05 17.20 -3.38
CA GLU A 461 -10.79 18.16 -4.47
C GLU A 461 -10.43 17.41 -5.77
N LEU A 462 -9.48 16.47 -5.70
CA LEU A 462 -9.07 15.68 -6.86
C LEU A 462 -10.19 14.77 -7.37
N TRP A 463 -10.91 14.10 -6.47
CA TRP A 463 -12.07 13.28 -6.81
C TRP A 463 -13.11 14.09 -7.60
N THR A 464 -13.41 15.30 -7.13
CA THR A 464 -14.39 16.19 -7.79
C THR A 464 -13.90 16.64 -9.16
N ALA A 465 -12.62 16.97 -9.30
CA ALA A 465 -12.05 17.34 -10.60
C ALA A 465 -12.07 16.17 -11.59
N ILE A 466 -11.67 14.96 -11.15
CA ILE A 466 -11.73 13.73 -11.95
C ILE A 466 -13.17 13.44 -12.37
N LYS A 467 -14.12 13.47 -11.42
CA LYS A 467 -15.54 13.20 -11.71
C LYS A 467 -16.13 14.20 -12.71
N THR A 468 -15.75 15.47 -12.59
CA THR A 468 -16.18 16.51 -13.55
C THR A 468 -15.62 16.22 -14.94
N TRP A 469 -14.32 15.96 -15.06
CA TRP A 469 -13.68 15.57 -16.32
C TRP A 469 -14.34 14.34 -16.95
N VAL A 470 -14.54 13.27 -16.18
CA VAL A 470 -15.18 12.04 -16.65
C VAL A 470 -16.62 12.30 -17.08
N LYS A 471 -17.37 13.09 -16.32
CA LYS A 471 -18.75 13.45 -16.65
C LYS A 471 -18.81 14.20 -17.98
N ASP A 472 -17.98 15.22 -18.18
CA ASP A 472 -17.96 16.01 -19.41
C ASP A 472 -17.57 15.12 -20.61
N TYR A 473 -16.55 14.28 -20.43
CA TYR A 473 -16.10 13.31 -21.43
C TYR A 473 -17.20 12.30 -21.79
N CYS A 474 -17.75 11.59 -20.80
CA CYS A 474 -18.78 10.58 -21.03
C CYS A 474 -20.06 11.19 -21.62
N SER A 475 -20.48 12.37 -21.14
CA SER A 475 -21.67 13.06 -21.65
C SER A 475 -21.49 13.56 -23.09
N PHE A 476 -20.26 13.71 -23.57
CA PHE A 476 -20.00 13.98 -24.98
C PHE A 476 -20.35 12.78 -25.86
N TYR A 477 -19.94 11.56 -25.49
CA TYR A 477 -20.14 10.34 -26.29
C TYR A 477 -21.46 9.60 -26.00
N TYR A 478 -21.98 9.67 -24.77
CA TYR A 478 -23.20 8.96 -24.33
C TYR A 478 -24.25 9.96 -23.86
N LYS A 479 -25.25 10.24 -24.70
CA LYS A 479 -26.29 11.25 -24.45
C LYS A 479 -27.43 10.77 -23.56
N ASN A 480 -27.58 9.46 -23.40
CA ASN A 480 -28.61 8.82 -22.60
C ASN A 480 -28.23 7.36 -22.32
N ASP A 481 -28.92 6.76 -21.36
CA ASP A 481 -28.70 5.39 -20.92
C ASP A 481 -28.81 4.36 -22.05
N GLN A 482 -29.67 4.59 -23.04
CA GLN A 482 -29.83 3.67 -24.17
C GLN A 482 -28.54 3.54 -24.99
N MET A 483 -27.72 4.60 -25.09
CA MET A 483 -26.42 4.53 -25.75
C MET A 483 -25.44 3.64 -24.99
N VAL A 484 -25.45 3.69 -23.66
CA VAL A 484 -24.63 2.81 -22.80
C VAL A 484 -25.08 1.35 -22.95
N GLN A 485 -26.39 1.11 -22.95
CA GLN A 485 -26.99 -0.22 -23.09
C GLN A 485 -26.69 -0.86 -24.46
N ASN A 486 -26.69 -0.05 -25.52
CA ASN A 486 -26.48 -0.51 -26.89
C ASN A 486 -25.01 -0.64 -27.29
N ASP A 487 -24.08 -0.17 -26.46
CA ASP A 487 -22.65 -0.25 -26.72
C ASP A 487 -22.11 -1.66 -26.41
N SER A 488 -21.98 -2.50 -27.43
CA SER A 488 -21.57 -3.89 -27.27
C SER A 488 -20.13 -4.06 -26.75
N GLU A 489 -19.22 -3.14 -27.07
CA GLU A 489 -17.83 -3.20 -26.57
C GLU A 489 -17.83 -2.89 -25.07
N LEU A 490 -18.52 -1.82 -24.66
CA LEU A 490 -18.67 -1.44 -23.26
C LEU A 490 -19.34 -2.54 -22.42
N GLN A 491 -20.44 -3.11 -22.91
CA GLN A 491 -21.13 -4.21 -22.22
C GLN A 491 -20.22 -5.44 -22.09
N SER A 492 -19.45 -5.77 -23.13
CA SER A 492 -18.53 -6.91 -23.10
C SER A 492 -17.34 -6.68 -22.18
N TRP A 493 -16.80 -5.45 -22.15
CA TRP A 493 -15.75 -5.03 -21.23
C TRP A 493 -16.16 -5.22 -19.78
N TRP A 494 -17.29 -4.64 -19.39
CA TRP A 494 -17.76 -4.70 -18.01
C TRP A 494 -18.12 -6.12 -17.58
N LYS A 495 -18.75 -6.87 -18.48
CA LYS A 495 -19.07 -8.29 -18.25
C LYS A 495 -17.80 -9.12 -18.04
N GLU A 496 -16.81 -9.01 -18.91
CA GLU A 496 -15.57 -9.80 -18.80
C GLU A 496 -14.77 -9.41 -17.56
N LEU A 497 -14.69 -8.13 -17.24
CA LEU A 497 -14.07 -7.64 -16.00
C LEU A 497 -14.70 -8.31 -14.77
N ARG A 498 -16.03 -8.29 -14.64
CA ARG A 498 -16.74 -8.88 -13.49
C ARG A 498 -16.65 -10.40 -13.48
N GLU A 499 -16.96 -11.05 -14.61
CA GLU A 499 -17.14 -12.51 -14.68
C GLU A 499 -15.84 -13.29 -14.85
N VAL A 500 -14.75 -12.63 -15.26
CA VAL A 500 -13.43 -13.25 -15.45
C VAL A 500 -12.36 -12.56 -14.60
N GLY A 501 -12.21 -11.24 -14.77
CA GLY A 501 -11.17 -10.46 -14.09
C GLY A 501 -11.27 -10.47 -12.55
N HIS A 502 -12.48 -10.33 -12.03
CA HIS A 502 -12.83 -10.43 -10.61
C HIS A 502 -13.82 -11.58 -10.36
N SER A 503 -13.66 -12.70 -11.07
CA SER A 503 -14.69 -13.75 -11.13
C SER A 503 -15.06 -14.37 -9.78
N ASP A 504 -14.16 -14.30 -8.80
CA ASP A 504 -14.40 -14.86 -7.45
C ASP A 504 -15.41 -14.02 -6.64
N LYS A 505 -15.74 -12.82 -7.13
CA LYS A 505 -16.73 -11.91 -6.57
C LYS A 505 -17.80 -11.50 -7.59
N LYS A 506 -17.96 -12.26 -8.68
CA LYS A 506 -18.87 -11.92 -9.78
C LYS A 506 -20.36 -11.89 -9.40
N GLU A 507 -20.73 -12.66 -8.37
CA GLU A 507 -22.12 -12.81 -7.89
C GLU A 507 -22.50 -11.74 -6.85
N GLU A 508 -21.54 -10.89 -6.45
CA GLU A 508 -21.78 -9.86 -5.46
C GLU A 508 -22.79 -8.81 -5.98
N PRO A 509 -23.81 -8.44 -5.20
CA PRO A 509 -24.92 -7.63 -5.68
C PRO A 509 -24.56 -6.16 -5.90
N TRP A 510 -23.43 -5.70 -5.36
CA TRP A 510 -23.00 -4.31 -5.42
C TRP A 510 -22.32 -3.93 -6.73
N TRP A 511 -22.06 -4.86 -7.65
CA TRP A 511 -21.49 -4.51 -8.95
C TRP A 511 -22.46 -3.60 -9.71
N PRO A 512 -22.00 -2.43 -10.21
CA PRO A 512 -22.74 -1.64 -11.17
C PRO A 512 -23.21 -2.52 -12.34
N LYS A 513 -24.41 -2.28 -12.85
CA LYS A 513 -24.96 -3.08 -13.96
C LYS A 513 -24.45 -2.60 -15.32
N MET A 514 -23.87 -1.40 -15.36
CA MET A 514 -23.40 -0.72 -16.56
C MET A 514 -24.53 -0.50 -17.57
N GLN A 515 -25.67 -0.01 -17.09
CA GLN A 515 -26.89 0.25 -17.88
C GLN A 515 -27.24 1.74 -17.98
N THR A 516 -26.59 2.60 -17.19
CA THR A 516 -26.84 4.05 -17.19
C THR A 516 -25.58 4.87 -17.39
N CYS A 517 -25.72 6.11 -17.83
CA CYS A 517 -24.61 7.06 -17.92
C CYS A 517 -23.97 7.30 -16.55
N ASP A 518 -24.77 7.38 -15.48
CA ASP A 518 -24.27 7.60 -14.12
C ASP A 518 -23.41 6.43 -13.63
N GLU A 519 -23.81 5.18 -13.89
CA GLU A 519 -23.00 4.00 -13.55
C GLU A 519 -21.66 4.00 -14.29
N LEU A 520 -21.65 4.40 -15.57
CA LEU A 520 -20.42 4.53 -16.36
C LEU A 520 -19.51 5.63 -15.81
N ILE A 521 -20.06 6.81 -15.53
CA ILE A 521 -19.32 7.95 -15.00
C ILE A 521 -18.71 7.61 -13.64
N GLU A 522 -19.49 7.03 -12.73
CA GLU A 522 -19.02 6.66 -11.39
C GLU A 522 -17.93 5.57 -11.45
N SER A 523 -18.12 4.56 -12.31
CA SER A 523 -17.14 3.48 -12.47
C SER A 523 -15.82 3.99 -13.06
N CYS A 524 -15.87 4.81 -14.11
CA CYS A 524 -14.67 5.42 -14.71
C CYS A 524 -13.97 6.37 -13.72
N THR A 525 -14.73 7.19 -12.98
CA THR A 525 -14.17 8.08 -11.94
C THR A 525 -13.44 7.27 -10.88
N THR A 526 -14.05 6.19 -10.40
CA THR A 526 -13.47 5.29 -9.39
C THR A 526 -12.18 4.65 -9.89
N ILE A 527 -12.17 4.11 -11.12
CA ILE A 527 -10.99 3.49 -11.73
C ILE A 527 -9.84 4.51 -11.83
N ILE A 528 -10.12 5.71 -12.34
CA ILE A 528 -9.11 6.76 -12.49
C ILE A 528 -8.58 7.20 -11.13
N TYR A 529 -9.46 7.37 -10.13
CA TYR A 529 -9.05 7.74 -8.77
C TYR A 529 -8.16 6.69 -8.11
N ILE A 530 -8.50 5.39 -8.23
CA ILE A 530 -7.68 4.28 -7.73
C ILE A 530 -6.29 4.34 -8.36
N ALA A 531 -6.24 4.46 -9.69
CA ALA A 531 -5.00 4.38 -10.45
C ALA A 531 -4.09 5.61 -10.30
N SER A 532 -4.65 6.75 -9.87
CA SER A 532 -3.93 8.01 -9.70
C SER A 532 -3.84 8.42 -8.23
N ALA A 533 -4.78 9.24 -7.76
CA ALA A 533 -4.73 9.89 -6.46
C ALA A 533 -4.69 8.92 -5.26
N HIS A 534 -5.46 7.82 -5.29
CA HIS A 534 -5.43 6.82 -4.22
C HIS A 534 -4.05 6.15 -4.12
N HIS A 535 -3.53 5.62 -5.23
CA HIS A 535 -2.19 5.02 -5.27
C HIS A 535 -1.12 6.03 -4.86
N ALA A 536 -1.17 7.26 -5.37
CA ALA A 536 -0.20 8.29 -5.05
C ALA A 536 -0.13 8.59 -3.54
N ALA A 537 -1.31 8.73 -2.89
CA ALA A 537 -1.43 9.03 -1.47
C ALA A 537 -0.82 7.97 -0.53
N ILE A 538 -0.72 6.72 -1.00
CA ILE A 538 -0.20 5.60 -0.19
C ILE A 538 1.15 5.07 -0.70
N ASN A 539 1.63 5.54 -1.85
CA ASN A 539 2.87 5.08 -2.47
C ASN A 539 4.04 6.05 -2.23
N TYR A 540 3.90 7.33 -2.57
CA TYR A 540 5.03 8.26 -2.62
C TYR A 540 5.47 8.78 -1.23
N GLY A 541 4.69 8.45 -0.20
CA GLY A 541 5.02 8.70 1.21
C GLY A 541 5.89 7.62 1.86
N GLN A 542 6.08 6.47 1.19
CA GLN A 542 6.72 5.31 1.81
C GLN A 542 8.14 5.60 2.29
N TYR A 543 8.95 6.31 1.51
CA TYR A 543 10.30 6.68 1.93
C TYR A 543 10.37 7.95 2.77
N SER A 544 9.64 9.01 2.39
CA SER A 544 9.68 10.29 3.08
C SER A 544 9.26 10.20 4.55
N ILE A 545 8.27 9.33 4.84
CA ILE A 545 7.70 9.11 6.17
C ILE A 545 8.18 7.77 6.75
N GLY A 546 8.20 6.69 5.96
CA GLY A 546 8.56 5.35 6.40
C GLY A 546 10.02 4.95 6.21
N GLY A 547 10.83 5.77 5.53
CA GLY A 547 12.25 5.49 5.30
C GLY A 547 13.11 5.49 6.57
N PHE A 548 12.56 5.94 7.70
CA PHE A 548 13.11 5.75 9.05
C PHE A 548 12.32 4.66 9.78
N VAL A 549 12.84 3.43 9.74
CA VAL A 549 12.12 2.24 10.24
C VAL A 549 11.61 2.35 11.68
N PRO A 550 12.30 2.99 12.64
CA PRO A 550 11.72 3.18 13.97
C PRO A 550 10.38 3.95 13.98
N ASN A 551 10.15 4.85 13.02
CA ASN A 551 8.87 5.53 12.84
C ASN A 551 7.80 4.61 12.23
N ARG A 552 8.15 3.81 11.23
CA ARG A 552 7.24 2.89 10.54
C ARG A 552 7.78 1.46 10.53
N PRO A 553 7.77 0.77 11.68
CA PRO A 553 8.24 -0.60 11.74
C PRO A 553 7.32 -1.51 10.93
N THR A 554 7.92 -2.40 10.16
CA THR A 554 7.22 -3.36 9.29
C THR A 554 7.13 -4.76 9.90
N LEU A 555 7.96 -5.02 10.91
CA LEU A 555 7.95 -6.26 11.67
C LEU A 555 8.37 -6.09 13.12
N SER A 556 8.05 -7.09 13.94
CA SER A 556 8.52 -7.23 15.30
C SER A 556 9.04 -8.65 15.57
N ARG A 557 10.14 -8.79 16.32
CA ARG A 557 10.80 -10.08 16.61
C ARG A 557 10.57 -10.62 18.03
N ARG A 558 10.09 -9.76 18.93
CA ARG A 558 9.85 -10.07 20.34
C ARG A 558 8.43 -9.68 20.72
N PHE A 559 7.92 -10.26 21.79
CA PHE A 559 6.71 -9.80 22.47
C PHE A 559 7.05 -8.65 23.42
N MET A 560 6.02 -7.99 23.98
CA MET A 560 6.21 -6.97 25.01
C MET A 560 7.04 -7.55 26.17
N PRO A 561 8.12 -6.89 26.62
CA PRO A 561 8.89 -7.34 27.77
C PRO A 561 8.03 -7.38 29.05
N GLU A 562 8.14 -8.47 29.81
CA GLU A 562 7.38 -8.67 31.06
C GLU A 562 8.28 -8.41 32.27
N GLU A 563 7.70 -7.85 33.34
CA GLU A 563 8.46 -7.54 34.57
C GLU A 563 9.18 -8.78 35.12
N GLY A 564 10.44 -8.60 35.53
CA GLY A 564 11.30 -9.69 36.02
C GLY A 564 12.03 -10.49 34.93
N THR A 565 11.83 -10.16 33.64
CA THR A 565 12.60 -10.75 32.53
C THR A 565 13.87 -9.96 32.20
N PRO A 566 14.91 -10.59 31.60
CA PRO A 566 16.08 -9.87 31.09
C PRO A 566 15.72 -8.79 30.06
N GLU A 567 14.71 -9.03 29.23
CA GLU A 567 14.24 -8.09 28.21
C GLU A 567 13.62 -6.85 28.84
N TYR A 568 12.92 -6.98 29.98
CA TYR A 568 12.37 -5.84 30.71
C TYR A 568 13.46 -5.01 31.38
N GLU A 569 14.49 -5.67 31.92
CA GLU A 569 15.66 -4.96 32.43
C GLU A 569 16.45 -4.25 31.32
N GLU A 570 16.55 -4.84 30.12
CA GLU A 570 17.10 -4.17 28.92
C GLU A 570 16.25 -2.96 28.54
N LEU A 571 14.91 -3.07 28.51
CA LEU A 571 13.99 -1.95 28.27
C LEU A 571 14.18 -0.83 29.30
N ARG A 572 14.31 -1.18 30.58
CA ARG A 572 14.46 -0.23 31.69
C ARG A 572 15.80 0.52 31.65
N THR A 573 16.87 -0.16 31.26
CA THR A 573 18.24 0.40 31.28
C THR A 573 18.67 1.02 29.96
N ASN A 574 18.19 0.49 28.83
CA ASN A 574 18.49 0.95 27.48
C ASN A 574 17.27 0.75 26.54
N PRO A 575 16.24 1.62 26.66
CA PRO A 575 14.99 1.47 25.92
C PRO A 575 15.17 1.53 24.41
N ASP A 576 16.14 2.30 23.90
CA ASP A 576 16.42 2.40 22.47
C ASP A 576 16.97 1.09 21.91
N LYS A 577 17.90 0.46 22.61
CA LYS A 577 18.42 -0.86 22.21
C LYS A 577 17.32 -1.92 22.24
N ALA A 578 16.50 -1.95 23.29
CA ALA A 578 15.36 -2.86 23.36
C ALA A 578 14.38 -2.63 22.19
N PHE A 579 14.10 -1.37 21.85
CA PHE A 579 13.21 -0.97 20.76
C PHE A 579 13.74 -1.44 19.40
N LEU A 580 15.02 -1.15 19.11
CA LEU A 580 15.67 -1.55 17.85
C LEU A 580 15.72 -3.07 17.68
N LYS A 581 16.07 -3.81 18.73
CA LYS A 581 16.06 -5.28 18.70
C LYS A 581 14.68 -5.86 18.43
N THR A 582 13.63 -5.17 18.87
CA THR A 582 12.25 -5.60 18.67
C THR A 582 11.77 -5.27 17.26
N PHE A 583 11.97 -4.04 16.79
CA PHE A 583 11.27 -3.48 15.61
C PHE A 583 12.15 -3.19 14.39
N ALA A 584 13.48 -3.16 14.54
CA ALA A 584 14.40 -2.78 13.48
C ALA A 584 15.60 -3.76 13.39
N PRO A 585 15.38 -5.04 13.05
CA PRO A 585 16.49 -5.92 12.67
C PRO A 585 17.23 -5.34 11.46
N GLN A 586 18.55 -5.45 11.47
CA GLN A 586 19.41 -4.69 10.56
C GLN A 586 19.16 -5.05 9.08
N LEU A 587 19.12 -6.33 8.72
CA LEU A 587 18.93 -6.77 7.33
C LEU A 587 17.55 -6.40 6.80
N PRO A 588 16.42 -6.75 7.46
CA PRO A 588 15.11 -6.30 7.00
C PRO A 588 14.96 -4.78 6.94
N THR A 589 15.60 -4.03 7.85
CA THR A 589 15.65 -2.56 7.78
C THR A 589 16.34 -2.08 6.50
N LEU A 590 17.54 -2.60 6.18
CA LEU A 590 18.27 -2.19 4.98
C LEU A 590 17.52 -2.56 3.70
N LEU A 591 16.95 -3.77 3.63
CA LEU A 591 16.15 -4.23 2.50
C LEU A 591 14.86 -3.42 2.33
N GLY A 592 14.16 -3.15 3.44
CA GLY A 592 12.94 -2.35 3.46
C GLY A 592 13.20 -0.91 3.01
N MET A 593 14.24 -0.27 3.56
CA MET A 593 14.64 1.09 3.18
C MET A 593 15.01 1.18 1.69
N ALA A 594 15.83 0.26 1.19
CA ALA A 594 16.17 0.20 -0.23
C ALA A 594 14.93 0.04 -1.10
N THR A 595 14.01 -0.84 -0.71
CA THR A 595 12.77 -1.08 -1.45
C THR A 595 11.90 0.17 -1.50
N VAL A 596 11.56 0.76 -0.35
CA VAL A 596 10.64 1.91 -0.33
C VAL A 596 11.26 3.17 -0.92
N GLU A 597 12.59 3.29 -0.93
CA GLU A 597 13.30 4.35 -1.66
C GLU A 597 12.99 4.26 -3.15
N ILE A 598 13.06 3.06 -3.72
CA ILE A 598 12.80 2.81 -5.14
C ILE A 598 11.33 3.09 -5.44
N LEU A 599 10.43 2.54 -4.61
CA LEU A 599 8.99 2.65 -4.82
C LEU A 599 8.47 4.08 -4.68
N SER A 600 9.20 4.96 -3.99
CA SER A 600 8.83 6.37 -3.79
C SER A 600 9.44 7.32 -4.82
N ARG A 601 10.21 6.84 -5.80
CA ARG A 601 10.87 7.68 -6.81
C ARG A 601 9.99 7.85 -8.04
N HIS A 602 9.78 9.11 -8.45
CA HIS A 602 9.21 9.41 -9.76
C HIS A 602 10.27 9.25 -10.85
N PRO A 603 9.99 8.47 -11.92
CA PRO A 603 10.89 8.37 -13.06
C PRO A 603 10.89 9.68 -13.87
N THR A 604 11.92 9.90 -14.70
CA THR A 604 12.05 11.13 -15.49
C THR A 604 11.00 11.26 -16.61
N ASP A 605 10.44 10.14 -17.05
CA ASP A 605 9.42 10.04 -18.10
C ASP A 605 8.00 9.81 -17.52
N GLU A 606 7.80 10.18 -16.26
CA GLU A 606 6.51 10.11 -15.59
C GLU A 606 5.46 10.99 -16.29
N LEU A 607 4.21 10.50 -16.32
CA LEU A 607 3.05 11.30 -16.67
C LEU A 607 2.18 11.53 -15.45
N TYR A 608 1.93 12.80 -15.14
CA TYR A 608 1.07 13.19 -14.04
C TYR A 608 -0.40 13.27 -14.47
N LEU A 609 -1.30 13.28 -13.49
CA LEU A 609 -2.74 13.39 -13.71
C LEU A 609 -3.06 14.63 -14.57
N GLY A 610 -3.91 14.45 -15.58
CA GLY A 610 -4.24 15.48 -16.57
C GLY A 610 -3.25 15.57 -17.75
N GLN A 611 -2.10 14.89 -17.69
CA GLN A 611 -1.15 14.79 -18.80
C GLN A 611 -1.41 13.56 -19.68
N ARG A 612 -0.91 13.59 -20.92
CA ARG A 612 -0.95 12.50 -21.89
C ARG A 612 0.34 12.45 -22.69
N ASP A 613 0.69 11.27 -23.20
CA ASP A 613 1.91 11.05 -24.00
C ASP A 613 1.91 11.84 -25.33
N THR A 614 0.74 12.12 -25.89
CA THR A 614 0.57 12.87 -27.15
C THR A 614 -0.59 13.84 -27.06
N ALA A 615 -0.44 15.01 -27.66
CA ALA A 615 -1.49 16.04 -27.75
C ALA A 615 -2.62 15.62 -28.70
N GLU A 616 -2.32 14.81 -29.72
CA GLU A 616 -3.21 14.38 -30.80
C GLU A 616 -3.91 13.04 -30.53
N TRP A 617 -4.09 12.67 -29.26
CA TRP A 617 -4.74 11.42 -28.84
C TRP A 617 -6.21 11.31 -29.29
N THR A 618 -6.85 12.44 -29.63
CA THR A 618 -8.16 12.48 -30.30
C THR A 618 -8.26 13.69 -31.23
N THR A 619 -9.17 13.62 -32.20
CA THR A 619 -9.50 14.72 -33.13
C THR A 619 -10.69 15.56 -32.64
N ASP A 620 -11.35 15.14 -31.56
CA ASP A 620 -12.54 15.80 -31.01
C ASP A 620 -12.13 17.07 -30.25
N ALA A 621 -12.32 18.24 -30.87
CA ALA A 621 -11.85 19.52 -30.33
C ALA A 621 -12.44 19.86 -28.94
N ASP A 622 -13.73 19.59 -28.74
CA ASP A 622 -14.42 19.84 -27.46
C ASP A 622 -13.80 19.02 -26.31
N ILE A 623 -13.37 17.79 -26.62
CA ILE A 623 -12.71 16.90 -25.65
C ILE A 623 -11.29 17.35 -25.35
N LEU A 624 -10.55 17.84 -26.35
CA LEU A 624 -9.24 18.44 -26.13
C LEU A 624 -9.35 19.69 -25.24
N GLN A 625 -10.38 20.52 -25.46
CA GLN A 625 -10.65 21.68 -24.62
C GLN A 625 -11.00 21.26 -23.18
N ALA A 626 -11.93 20.31 -22.99
CA ALA A 626 -12.29 19.82 -21.66
C ALA A 626 -11.09 19.21 -20.93
N SER A 627 -10.17 18.55 -21.65
CA SER A 627 -8.92 18.03 -21.08
C SER A 627 -7.99 19.15 -20.61
N GLU A 628 -7.98 20.29 -21.29
CA GLU A 628 -7.18 21.45 -20.91
C GLU A 628 -7.80 22.19 -19.71
N GLU A 629 -9.12 22.26 -19.64
CA GLU A 629 -9.85 22.76 -18.47
C GLU A 629 -9.59 21.88 -17.24
N PHE A 630 -9.55 20.55 -17.42
CA PHE A 630 -9.18 19.63 -16.35
C PHE A 630 -7.77 19.91 -15.80
N LYS A 631 -6.77 20.13 -16.67
CA LYS A 631 -5.41 20.49 -16.22
C LYS A 631 -5.37 21.79 -15.42
N LYS A 632 -6.06 22.83 -15.90
CA LYS A 632 -6.15 24.12 -15.19
C LYS A 632 -6.82 23.97 -13.83
N ASN A 633 -7.83 23.11 -13.73
CA ASN A 633 -8.46 22.80 -12.44
C ASN A 633 -7.48 22.10 -11.49
N LEU A 634 -6.63 21.19 -11.98
CA LEU A 634 -5.59 20.56 -11.17
C LEU A 634 -4.55 21.58 -10.68
N GLU A 635 -4.10 22.51 -11.53
CA GLU A 635 -3.19 23.60 -11.13
C GLU A 635 -3.80 24.47 -10.02
N ALA A 636 -5.10 24.79 -10.13
CA ALA A 636 -5.82 25.56 -9.12
C ALA A 636 -5.96 24.78 -7.80
N ILE A 637 -6.18 23.46 -7.87
CA ILE A 637 -6.20 22.59 -6.68
C ILE A 637 -4.83 22.57 -6.01
N GLU A 638 -3.74 22.45 -6.76
CA GLU A 638 -2.38 22.49 -6.19
C GLU A 638 -2.15 23.79 -5.41
N ALA A 639 -2.48 24.94 -6.01
CA ALA A 639 -2.37 26.24 -5.35
C ALA A 639 -3.24 26.35 -4.08
N LYS A 640 -4.42 25.71 -4.09
CA LYS A 640 -5.28 25.63 -2.90
C LYS A 640 -4.65 24.78 -1.80
N ILE A 641 -4.09 23.62 -2.13
CA ILE A 641 -3.41 22.76 -1.16
C ILE A 641 -2.16 23.46 -0.60
N GLU A 642 -1.39 24.16 -1.43
CA GLU A 642 -0.27 25.00 -0.96
C GLU A 642 -0.70 26.04 0.06
N LYS A 643 -1.83 26.70 -0.18
CA LYS A 643 -2.39 27.67 0.77
C LYS A 643 -2.81 27.00 2.07
N MET A 644 -3.44 25.82 2.01
CA MET A 644 -3.82 25.06 3.20
C MET A 644 -2.60 24.62 4.01
N ASN A 645 -1.54 24.15 3.34
CA ASN A 645 -0.29 23.78 4.03
C ASN A 645 0.36 24.98 4.75
N LYS A 646 0.14 26.22 4.28
CA LYS A 646 0.66 27.44 4.92
C LYS A 646 -0.25 27.99 6.04
N ASP A 647 -1.43 27.40 6.25
CA ASP A 647 -2.38 27.84 7.27
C ASP A 647 -2.08 27.16 8.62
N GLU A 648 -1.50 27.90 9.55
CA GLU A 648 -1.12 27.40 10.89
C GLU A 648 -2.30 26.87 11.73
N ARG A 649 -3.54 27.20 11.33
CA ARG A 649 -4.74 26.65 11.97
C ARG A 649 -4.98 25.18 11.61
N LEU A 650 -4.46 24.72 10.47
CA LEU A 650 -4.58 23.36 9.96
C LEU A 650 -3.40 22.50 10.45
N LYS A 651 -3.42 22.17 11.75
CA LYS A 651 -2.30 21.54 12.46
C LYS A 651 -1.91 20.15 11.92
N ASN A 652 -2.87 19.37 11.42
CA ASN A 652 -2.63 18.00 10.98
C ASN A 652 -1.82 17.95 9.67
N ARG A 653 -1.75 19.07 8.94
CA ARG A 653 -1.02 19.19 7.67
C ARG A 653 0.50 19.28 7.82
N PHE A 654 1.01 19.58 9.01
CA PHE A 654 2.44 19.76 9.27
C PHE A 654 2.96 18.83 10.37
N GLY A 655 2.26 18.80 11.52
CA GLY A 655 2.66 18.01 12.68
C GLY A 655 3.96 18.43 13.36
N PRO A 656 4.31 17.78 14.48
CA PRO A 656 5.60 17.96 15.14
C PRO A 656 6.82 17.69 14.24
N ALA A 657 6.71 16.74 13.29
CA ALA A 657 7.79 16.43 12.36
C ALA A 657 8.00 17.51 11.26
N LYS A 658 7.12 18.51 11.21
CA LYS A 658 7.15 19.64 10.26
C LYS A 658 7.14 19.21 8.78
N ILE A 659 6.35 18.19 8.46
CA ILE A 659 6.21 17.66 7.10
C ILE A 659 4.93 18.20 6.48
N PRO A 660 4.98 19.12 5.50
CA PRO A 660 3.78 19.52 4.78
C PRO A 660 3.16 18.34 4.03
N TYR A 661 1.86 18.14 4.17
CA TYR A 661 1.13 17.12 3.41
C TYR A 661 1.03 17.52 1.93
N THR A 662 1.85 16.89 1.09
CA THR A 662 2.04 17.24 -0.32
C THR A 662 1.80 16.07 -1.28
N LEU A 663 1.44 14.89 -0.75
CA LEU A 663 1.25 13.65 -1.52
C LEU A 663 0.14 13.72 -2.58
N LEU A 664 -0.78 14.67 -2.45
CA LEU A 664 -1.87 14.90 -3.40
C LEU A 664 -1.71 16.18 -4.22
N TYR A 665 -0.49 16.72 -4.31
CA TYR A 665 -0.16 17.74 -5.31
C TYR A 665 -0.18 17.06 -6.68
N PRO A 666 -0.97 17.56 -7.65
CA PRO A 666 -1.01 16.99 -8.99
C PRO A 666 0.36 16.85 -9.66
N SER A 667 1.24 17.85 -9.51
CA SER A 667 2.54 17.89 -10.19
C SER A 667 3.74 17.48 -9.32
N SER A 668 4.79 16.98 -9.97
CA SER A 668 6.10 16.78 -9.36
C SER A 668 7.24 16.81 -10.37
N GLU A 669 8.44 17.04 -9.86
CA GLU A 669 9.70 16.76 -10.55
C GLU A 669 10.08 15.28 -10.39
N PRO A 670 11.02 14.75 -11.20
CA PRO A 670 11.56 13.41 -11.00
C PRO A 670 12.29 13.23 -9.65
N GLY A 671 12.32 12.01 -9.14
CA GLY A 671 13.04 11.62 -7.91
C GLY A 671 12.15 11.47 -6.67
N LEU A 672 12.77 11.54 -5.49
CA LEU A 672 12.11 11.42 -4.18
C LEU A 672 11.56 12.78 -3.72
N THR A 673 10.32 13.08 -4.08
CA THR A 673 9.76 14.42 -3.88
C THR A 673 8.69 14.51 -2.80
N ASN A 674 8.09 13.39 -2.37
CA ASN A 674 6.93 13.33 -1.46
C ASN A 674 5.68 14.05 -2.00
N LYS A 675 5.58 14.22 -3.32
CA LYS A 675 4.47 14.91 -4.00
C LYS A 675 4.33 14.41 -5.43
N GLY A 676 3.22 14.76 -6.09
CA GLY A 676 2.95 14.34 -7.46
C GLY A 676 1.93 13.22 -7.52
N VAL A 677 0.94 13.38 -8.39
CA VAL A 677 -0.08 12.36 -8.64
C VAL A 677 0.12 11.85 -10.07
N PRO A 678 0.81 10.71 -10.28
CA PRO A 678 0.87 10.06 -11.58
C PRO A 678 -0.51 9.73 -12.12
N THR A 679 -0.59 9.55 -13.43
CA THR A 679 -1.82 9.12 -14.07
C THR A 679 -2.18 7.66 -13.76
N SER A 680 -1.19 6.83 -13.41
CA SER A 680 -1.31 5.36 -13.32
C SER A 680 -0.41 4.75 -12.23
N ILE A 681 -0.71 3.50 -11.88
CA ILE A 681 0.08 2.66 -10.96
C ILE A 681 1.30 2.13 -11.71
N ASN A 682 2.43 2.80 -11.62
CA ASN A 682 3.56 2.50 -12.51
C ASN A 682 4.89 2.21 -11.79
N ILE A 683 4.85 2.09 -10.46
CA ILE A 683 5.96 1.74 -9.58
C ILE A 683 5.44 0.94 -8.40
#